data_AF-A0A9E6JUR2-F1
#
_entry.id   AF-A0A9E6JUR2-F1
#
_cell.length_a   1.000
_cell.length_b   1.000
_cell.length_c   1.000
_cell.angle_alpha   90.00
_cell.angle_beta   90.00
_cell.angle_gamma   90.00
#
_symmetry.space_group_name_H-M   'P 1'
#
loop_
_entity.id
_entity.type
_entity.pdbx_description
1 polymer ?
#
loop_
_entity_poly.entity_id
_entity_poly.type
_entity_poly.pdbx_seq_one_letter_code
_entity_poly.pdbx_strand_id
1 'polypeptide(L)'
;MDFKFGKTISPKIFIITAGIFILFLFFVLRDRSEILIKKNEITLNKLSLADKSVILSKYIFSNDLFSKNKGFDNFMQEIFGSGNENIFKQINNKFNNLFSKYNNVINNRNVQNFYKNYIKLLSETEKEQNIEMPTFGITPVHSIFKLDKNCGNLPEPVKKIEDYLFKGEWGSTQIIIVPFTNNIADNIEIIISGFPFPAKYIECFIGEYAFCNESYYRNKDEGWYADPLIPIDIDTTYQQTISFKIATAFSKIKQGETKSVWFNYFVPPSVKAGNYTIKAEIISKTSDKSEVHETNINLKIFDYTLPQTMHLKTAFSFDVGFFKHYYKIKKIPEKVQKDYYENILKYRLNPTSLYNNFNNTFPPINDWQWCIDHGANYFNLGYLSYIPDDSILKINKLKNTLDEKIKILKKNNLLNYAYIYGFDEVGENGYANLKTMTNQIRGTLKDIPFMCTVIPNKELAGSVDIWVPATSSINNNTKTFNPKEKLWWYVCCAQNKSPYPNFFIEYPAIDPRIIFWQCSKYNIDGFLYYMLNRWFFNDNFSELTNKDNPYIDQIKKGVRWPDIPWIGHSYRVQVGQRFFNGDGQLIYPGKNMKFCPSIRLINIRDGIEDYECFYQLKLLKKSFEKKGDKKNAELIDNFFTKAYNLVPSYKDYKNDPEELLEIRKEAGFLLQYLGKL
;
A
#
# COMPACT_ATOMS: atom_id res chain seq x y z
N MET A 1 -19.52 -66.12 -4.91
CA MET A 1 -18.09 -66.18 -5.29
C MET A 1 -17.33 -65.32 -4.32
N ASP A 2 -16.63 -65.94 -3.38
CA ASP A 2 -15.71 -65.27 -2.46
C ASP A 2 -14.53 -64.68 -3.23
N PHE A 3 -14.35 -63.36 -3.18
CA PHE A 3 -13.10 -62.73 -3.61
C PHE A 3 -12.13 -62.67 -2.43
N LYS A 4 -11.22 -63.64 -2.35
CA LYS A 4 -10.01 -63.54 -1.51
C LYS A 4 -9.05 -62.52 -2.14
N PHE A 5 -8.92 -61.35 -1.53
CA PHE A 5 -7.79 -60.45 -1.81
C PHE A 5 -6.51 -61.04 -1.22
N GLY A 6 -5.78 -61.80 -2.05
CA GLY A 6 -4.41 -62.20 -1.77
C GLY A 6 -3.44 -61.04 -2.03
N LYS A 7 -2.52 -60.85 -1.09
CA LYS A 7 -1.40 -59.89 -1.04
C LYS A 7 -1.80 -58.45 -0.72
N THR A 8 -1.49 -58.08 0.53
CA THR A 8 -1.34 -56.72 1.03
C THR A 8 -0.50 -55.88 0.06
N ILE A 9 -1.15 -54.99 -0.68
CA ILE A 9 -0.49 -53.87 -1.33
C ILE A 9 0.19 -53.08 -0.20
N SER A 10 1.52 -52.89 -0.28
CA SER A 10 2.22 -52.16 0.77
C SER A 10 1.59 -50.77 0.95
N PRO A 11 1.48 -50.24 2.18
CA PRO A 11 0.92 -48.91 2.43
C PRO A 11 1.56 -47.82 1.55
N LYS A 12 2.85 -47.98 1.22
CA LYS A 12 3.56 -47.12 0.26
C LYS A 12 2.97 -47.16 -1.14
N ILE A 13 2.61 -48.33 -1.65
CA ILE A 13 1.99 -48.47 -2.97
C ILE A 13 0.59 -47.88 -2.93
N PHE A 14 -0.22 -48.15 -1.90
CA PHE A 14 -1.56 -47.56 -1.78
C PHE A 14 -1.54 -46.02 -1.72
N ILE A 15 -0.59 -45.42 -0.98
CA ILE A 15 -0.41 -43.95 -0.89
C ILE A 15 0.03 -43.36 -2.23
N ILE A 16 0.94 -44.04 -2.95
CA ILE A 16 1.38 -43.61 -4.29
C ILE A 16 0.21 -43.69 -5.28
N THR A 17 -0.57 -44.78 -5.24
CA THR A 17 -1.73 -44.95 -6.12
C THR A 17 -2.84 -43.95 -5.80
N ALA A 18 -3.12 -43.67 -4.52
CA ALA A 18 -4.11 -42.68 -4.10
C ALA A 18 -3.68 -41.24 -4.46
N GLY A 19 -2.40 -40.90 -4.29
CA GLY A 19 -1.84 -39.62 -4.72
C GLY A 19 -1.87 -39.43 -6.23
N ILE A 20 -1.55 -40.48 -7.00
CA ILE A 20 -1.67 -40.49 -8.47
C ILE A 20 -3.14 -40.37 -8.89
N PHE A 21 -4.07 -41.03 -8.19
CA PHE A 21 -5.50 -40.98 -8.49
C PHE A 21 -6.11 -39.60 -8.21
N ILE A 22 -5.69 -38.94 -7.12
CA ILE A 22 -6.07 -37.56 -6.79
C ILE A 22 -5.49 -36.58 -7.82
N LEU A 23 -4.23 -36.76 -8.23
CA LEU A 23 -3.61 -35.98 -9.32
C LEU A 23 -4.31 -36.21 -10.66
N PHE A 24 -4.68 -37.45 -10.99
CA PHE A 24 -5.40 -37.79 -12.22
C PHE A 24 -6.81 -37.17 -12.25
N LEU A 25 -7.53 -37.19 -11.13
CA LEU A 25 -8.79 -36.47 -10.94
C LEU A 25 -8.61 -34.95 -11.11
N PHE A 26 -7.48 -34.40 -10.64
CA PHE A 26 -7.11 -32.98 -10.84
C PHE A 26 -6.87 -32.63 -12.31
N PHE A 27 -6.20 -33.52 -13.06
CA PHE A 27 -5.92 -33.37 -14.49
C PHE A 27 -7.18 -33.41 -15.35
N VAL A 28 -8.10 -34.34 -15.10
CA VAL A 28 -9.31 -34.55 -15.93
C VAL A 28 -10.37 -33.46 -15.72
N LEU A 29 -10.38 -32.81 -14.55
CA LEU A 29 -11.45 -31.87 -14.15
C LEU A 29 -11.19 -30.40 -14.52
N ARG A 30 -9.95 -29.97 -14.78
CA ARG A 30 -9.64 -28.57 -15.13
C ARG A 30 -9.78 -28.27 -16.63
N ASP A 31 -9.55 -29.23 -17.52
CA ASP A 31 -9.64 -29.01 -18.97
C ASP A 31 -11.08 -29.02 -19.53
N ARG A 32 -12.11 -29.29 -18.71
CA ARG A 32 -13.51 -29.37 -19.16
C ARG A 32 -14.45 -28.30 -18.58
N SER A 33 -13.95 -27.32 -17.81
CA SER A 33 -14.78 -26.41 -17.02
C SER A 33 -15.27 -25.14 -17.74
N GLU A 34 -15.56 -25.21 -19.05
CA GLU A 34 -16.26 -24.14 -19.78
C GLU A 34 -17.80 -24.31 -19.83
N ILE A 35 -18.37 -25.24 -19.07
CA ILE A 35 -19.83 -25.48 -19.11
C ILE A 35 -20.57 -24.71 -17.99
N LEU A 36 -21.36 -23.75 -18.47
CA LEU A 36 -22.39 -22.91 -17.83
C LEU A 36 -23.02 -23.46 -16.53
N ILE A 37 -23.20 -22.57 -15.55
CA ILE A 37 -24.09 -22.79 -14.40
C ILE A 37 -25.25 -21.79 -14.47
N LYS A 38 -26.46 -22.28 -14.75
CA LYS A 38 -27.72 -21.61 -14.39
C LYS A 38 -28.39 -22.36 -13.23
N LYS A 39 -29.09 -21.56 -12.42
CA LYS A 39 -29.71 -21.80 -11.10
C LYS A 39 -30.52 -23.11 -10.93
N ASN A 40 -30.43 -23.59 -9.68
CA ASN A 40 -31.40 -24.32 -8.83
C ASN A 40 -31.47 -25.86 -8.86
N GLU A 41 -31.45 -26.38 -7.62
CA GLU A 41 -31.86 -27.68 -7.07
C GLU A 41 -31.48 -28.97 -7.83
N ILE A 42 -30.50 -29.71 -7.30
CA ILE A 42 -30.20 -31.07 -7.74
C ILE A 42 -30.33 -32.05 -6.57
N THR A 43 -31.27 -32.98 -6.68
CA THR A 43 -31.41 -34.15 -5.81
C THR A 43 -30.30 -35.15 -6.16
N LEU A 44 -29.42 -35.45 -5.19
CA LEU A 44 -28.14 -36.17 -5.35
C LEU A 44 -28.24 -37.62 -5.89
N ASN A 45 -29.42 -38.21 -5.96
CA ASN A 45 -29.58 -39.63 -6.29
C ASN A 45 -29.61 -39.96 -7.79
N LYS A 46 -29.67 -38.96 -8.69
CA LYS A 46 -29.68 -39.17 -10.15
C LYS A 46 -28.38 -38.76 -10.87
N LEU A 47 -27.36 -38.36 -10.14
CA LEU A 47 -26.09 -37.90 -10.70
C LEU A 47 -25.11 -39.05 -10.96
N SER A 48 -24.35 -38.95 -12.06
CA SER A 48 -23.24 -39.85 -12.35
C SER A 48 -22.14 -39.71 -11.28
N LEU A 49 -21.27 -40.72 -11.16
CA LEU A 49 -20.14 -40.67 -10.21
C LEU A 49 -19.24 -39.45 -10.45
N ALA A 50 -19.11 -39.02 -11.72
CA ALA A 50 -18.34 -37.86 -12.12
C ALA A 50 -18.99 -36.55 -11.62
N ASP A 51 -20.30 -36.40 -11.75
CA ASP A 51 -21.00 -35.18 -11.33
C ASP A 51 -21.06 -35.04 -9.81
N LYS A 52 -21.21 -36.16 -9.10
CA LYS A 52 -21.07 -36.22 -7.64
C LYS A 52 -19.67 -35.78 -7.20
N SER A 53 -18.64 -36.17 -7.93
CA SER A 53 -17.24 -35.81 -7.67
C SER A 53 -16.95 -34.33 -7.98
N VAL A 54 -17.62 -33.73 -8.96
CA VAL A 54 -17.53 -32.29 -9.26
C VAL A 54 -18.21 -31.45 -8.18
N ILE A 55 -19.37 -31.86 -7.68
CA ILE A 55 -20.05 -31.19 -6.58
C ILE A 55 -19.25 -31.33 -5.28
N LEU A 56 -18.70 -32.52 -5.00
CA LEU A 56 -17.88 -32.78 -3.81
C LEU A 56 -16.56 -32.02 -3.85
N SER A 57 -15.87 -31.97 -5.00
CA SER A 57 -14.64 -31.17 -5.16
C SER A 57 -14.92 -29.68 -5.04
N LYS A 58 -16.01 -29.17 -5.64
CA LYS A 58 -16.44 -27.78 -5.42
C LYS A 58 -16.73 -27.50 -3.95
N TYR A 59 -17.36 -28.41 -3.21
CA TYR A 59 -17.64 -28.26 -1.78
C TYR A 59 -16.37 -28.35 -0.91
N ILE A 60 -15.39 -29.18 -1.29
CA ILE A 60 -14.09 -29.33 -0.60
C ILE A 60 -13.20 -28.09 -0.83
N PHE A 61 -13.16 -27.57 -2.05
CA PHE A 61 -12.31 -26.43 -2.42
C PHE A 61 -12.96 -25.07 -2.14
N SER A 62 -14.31 -24.95 -2.13
CA SER A 62 -14.99 -23.74 -1.66
C SER A 62 -14.94 -23.59 -0.13
N ASN A 63 -14.79 -24.68 0.61
CA ASN A 63 -14.71 -24.68 2.08
C ASN A 63 -13.30 -24.80 2.66
N ASP A 64 -12.23 -24.66 1.85
CA ASP A 64 -10.87 -24.55 2.40
C ASP A 64 -10.47 -25.79 3.23
N LEU A 65 -10.96 -26.99 2.84
CA LEU A 65 -10.84 -28.22 3.66
C LEU A 65 -9.39 -28.68 3.90
N PHE A 66 -8.44 -28.21 3.07
CA PHE A 66 -7.03 -28.51 3.22
C PHE A 66 -6.27 -27.49 4.09
N SER A 67 -6.77 -26.25 4.22
CA SER A 67 -6.14 -25.20 5.03
C SER A 67 -6.79 -25.05 6.41
N LYS A 68 -8.03 -25.53 6.59
CA LYS A 68 -8.80 -25.38 7.85
C LYS A 68 -8.84 -26.60 8.75
N ASN A 69 -8.35 -27.76 8.31
CA ASN A 69 -8.64 -28.99 9.04
C ASN A 69 -7.48 -29.41 9.95
N LYS A 70 -7.55 -28.97 11.22
CA LYS A 70 -6.89 -29.67 12.34
C LYS A 70 -7.19 -31.16 12.33
N GLY A 71 -8.28 -31.60 11.68
CA GLY A 71 -8.59 -33.00 11.43
C GLY A 71 -7.62 -33.73 10.51
N PHE A 72 -6.96 -33.08 9.54
CA PHE A 72 -5.91 -33.73 8.75
C PHE A 72 -4.64 -33.88 9.57
N ASP A 73 -4.25 -32.86 10.33
CA ASP A 73 -3.10 -32.95 11.25
C ASP A 73 -3.35 -33.96 12.37
N ASN A 74 -4.57 -34.02 12.93
CA ASN A 74 -4.98 -35.00 13.92
C ASN A 74 -5.08 -36.42 13.33
N PHE A 75 -5.61 -36.57 12.11
CA PHE A 75 -5.67 -37.85 11.39
C PHE A 75 -4.26 -38.37 11.06
N MET A 76 -3.35 -37.47 10.68
CA MET A 76 -1.95 -37.80 10.44
C MET A 76 -1.20 -38.08 11.76
N GLN A 77 -1.54 -37.40 12.87
CA GLN A 77 -1.02 -37.72 14.21
C GLN A 77 -1.58 -39.05 14.76
N GLU A 78 -2.86 -39.37 14.52
CA GLU A 78 -3.49 -40.63 14.94
C GLU A 78 -2.93 -41.83 14.18
N ILE A 79 -2.66 -41.69 12.88
CA ILE A 79 -2.11 -42.79 12.05
C ILE A 79 -0.61 -42.99 12.27
N PHE A 80 0.17 -41.92 12.46
CA PHE A 80 1.64 -42.01 12.49
C PHE A 80 2.29 -41.82 13.87
N GLY A 81 1.52 -41.40 14.88
CA GLY A 81 2.00 -41.11 16.23
C GLY A 81 2.92 -39.88 16.29
N SER A 82 3.08 -39.32 17.50
CA SER A 82 3.98 -38.17 17.78
C SER A 82 5.48 -38.44 17.53
N GLY A 83 5.85 -39.67 17.13
CA GLY A 83 7.24 -40.10 16.93
C GLY A 83 7.78 -39.99 15.50
N ASN A 84 7.00 -39.52 14.52
CA ASN A 84 7.38 -39.55 13.09
C ASN A 84 7.46 -38.16 12.42
N GLU A 85 8.00 -37.16 13.12
CA GLU A 85 8.29 -35.82 12.55
C GLU A 85 9.07 -35.90 11.22
N ASN A 86 9.92 -36.92 11.07
CA ASN A 86 10.74 -37.12 9.87
C ASN A 86 9.91 -37.50 8.62
N ILE A 87 8.85 -38.29 8.79
CA ILE A 87 7.95 -38.69 7.68
C ILE A 87 7.06 -37.50 7.29
N PHE A 88 6.54 -36.77 8.27
CA PHE A 88 5.73 -35.57 8.02
C PHE A 88 6.54 -34.51 7.27
N LYS A 89 7.79 -34.26 7.70
CA LYS A 89 8.72 -33.35 7.02
C LYS A 89 9.06 -33.81 5.59
N GLN A 90 9.22 -35.12 5.37
CA GLN A 90 9.45 -35.66 4.02
C GLN A 90 8.22 -35.53 3.10
N ILE A 91 7.01 -35.75 3.62
CA ILE A 91 5.75 -35.56 2.87
C ILE A 91 5.57 -34.09 2.54
N ASN A 92 5.74 -33.20 3.54
CA ASN A 92 5.63 -31.76 3.35
C ASN A 92 6.68 -31.26 2.32
N ASN A 93 7.93 -31.73 2.41
CA ASN A 93 8.96 -31.40 1.43
C ASN A 93 8.61 -31.91 0.02
N LYS A 94 8.06 -33.12 -0.12
CA LYS A 94 7.62 -33.64 -1.42
C LYS A 94 6.44 -32.85 -1.99
N PHE A 95 5.50 -32.46 -1.13
CA PHE A 95 4.36 -31.62 -1.51
C PHE A 95 4.81 -30.22 -1.93
N ASN A 96 5.67 -29.57 -1.14
CA ASN A 96 6.29 -28.29 -1.49
C ASN A 96 7.11 -28.36 -2.78
N ASN A 97 7.83 -29.46 -3.01
CA ASN A 97 8.54 -29.70 -4.28
C ASN A 97 7.59 -29.87 -5.47
N LEU A 98 6.46 -30.56 -5.30
CA LEU A 98 5.42 -30.70 -6.32
C LEU A 98 4.73 -29.35 -6.59
N PHE A 99 4.41 -28.60 -5.54
CA PHE A 99 3.81 -27.26 -5.61
C PHE A 99 4.75 -26.26 -6.29
N SER A 100 6.04 -26.27 -5.92
CA SER A 100 7.08 -25.46 -6.58
C SER A 100 7.22 -25.83 -8.06
N LYS A 101 7.26 -27.14 -8.40
CA LYS A 101 7.28 -27.58 -9.81
C LYS A 101 6.03 -27.13 -10.56
N TYR A 102 4.87 -27.16 -9.93
CA TYR A 102 3.61 -26.74 -10.53
C TYR A 102 3.51 -25.22 -10.72
N ASN A 103 3.90 -24.44 -9.72
CA ASN A 103 4.01 -22.98 -9.84
C ASN A 103 4.99 -22.61 -10.94
N ASN A 104 6.13 -23.31 -11.06
CA ASN A 104 7.03 -23.11 -12.19
C ASN A 104 6.34 -23.39 -13.54
N VAL A 105 5.48 -24.42 -13.64
CA VAL A 105 4.70 -24.69 -14.87
C VAL A 105 3.68 -23.59 -15.16
N ILE A 106 2.96 -23.09 -14.15
CA ILE A 106 2.02 -21.97 -14.31
C ILE A 106 2.76 -20.71 -14.73
N ASN A 107 3.83 -20.36 -14.03
CA ASN A 107 4.64 -19.18 -14.31
C ASN A 107 5.21 -19.26 -15.73
N ASN A 108 5.71 -20.43 -16.13
CA ASN A 108 6.14 -20.68 -17.51
C ASN A 108 5.00 -20.49 -18.51
N ARG A 109 3.78 -20.94 -18.20
CA ARG A 109 2.61 -20.71 -19.06
C ARG A 109 2.23 -19.23 -19.15
N ASN A 110 2.29 -18.49 -18.05
CA ASN A 110 2.03 -17.05 -18.03
C ASN A 110 3.07 -16.30 -18.86
N VAL A 111 4.37 -16.62 -18.71
CA VAL A 111 5.43 -16.05 -19.54
C VAL A 111 5.24 -16.40 -21.01
N GLN A 112 4.86 -17.65 -21.34
CA GLN A 112 4.58 -18.06 -22.73
C GLN A 112 3.38 -17.32 -23.32
N ASN A 113 2.30 -17.14 -22.55
CA ASN A 113 1.12 -16.38 -22.99
C ASN A 113 1.48 -14.91 -23.21
N PHE A 114 2.16 -14.29 -22.24
CA PHE A 114 2.64 -12.92 -22.35
C PHE A 114 3.53 -12.77 -23.58
N TYR A 115 4.52 -13.66 -23.77
CA TYR A 115 5.40 -13.68 -24.94
C TYR A 115 4.61 -13.73 -26.25
N LYS A 116 3.69 -14.70 -26.38
CA LYS A 116 2.87 -14.86 -27.59
C LYS A 116 2.06 -13.61 -27.90
N ASN A 117 1.41 -13.02 -26.88
CA ASN A 117 0.60 -11.82 -27.04
C ASN A 117 1.48 -10.58 -27.31
N TYR A 118 2.69 -10.54 -26.76
CA TYR A 118 3.66 -9.49 -27.02
C TYR A 118 4.20 -9.53 -28.45
N ILE A 119 4.55 -10.70 -28.98
CA ILE A 119 4.93 -10.86 -30.40
C ILE A 119 3.79 -10.41 -31.32
N LYS A 120 2.55 -10.81 -31.00
CA LYS A 120 1.38 -10.37 -31.75
C LYS A 120 1.28 -8.84 -31.75
N LEU A 121 1.43 -8.21 -30.57
CA LEU A 121 1.41 -6.76 -30.40
C LEU A 121 2.51 -6.04 -31.19
N LEU A 122 3.72 -6.61 -31.30
CA LEU A 122 4.80 -6.07 -32.13
C LEU A 122 4.47 -6.19 -33.64
N SER A 123 3.97 -7.35 -34.06
CA SER A 123 3.64 -7.62 -35.47
C SER A 123 2.51 -6.75 -36.03
N GLU A 124 1.58 -6.30 -35.19
CA GLU A 124 0.53 -5.36 -35.60
C GLU A 124 1.07 -3.95 -35.93
N THR A 125 2.32 -3.65 -35.55
CA THR A 125 2.91 -2.32 -35.71
C THR A 125 4.15 -2.26 -36.60
N GLU A 126 4.84 -3.38 -36.77
CA GLU A 126 6.00 -3.48 -37.65
C GLU A 126 5.55 -4.12 -38.98
N LYS A 127 6.07 -3.66 -40.12
CA LYS A 127 5.87 -4.37 -41.40
C LYS A 127 6.46 -5.77 -41.23
N GLU A 128 5.66 -6.82 -41.42
CA GLU A 128 5.86 -8.25 -41.09
C GLU A 128 7.24 -8.89 -41.41
N GLN A 129 8.16 -8.20 -42.06
CA GLN A 129 9.31 -8.81 -42.71
C GLN A 129 10.61 -8.90 -41.88
N ASN A 130 10.69 -8.43 -40.62
CA ASN A 130 11.94 -8.56 -39.82
C ASN A 130 11.75 -8.45 -38.28
N ILE A 131 10.80 -9.19 -37.67
CA ILE A 131 10.71 -9.23 -36.20
C ILE A 131 11.79 -10.17 -35.66
N GLU A 132 12.90 -9.61 -35.17
CA GLU A 132 13.89 -10.37 -34.39
C GLU A 132 13.24 -10.85 -33.08
N MET A 133 13.52 -12.08 -32.65
CA MET A 133 12.92 -12.65 -31.45
C MET A 133 13.38 -11.84 -30.21
N PRO A 134 12.47 -11.18 -29.48
CA PRO A 134 12.83 -10.29 -28.39
C PRO A 134 13.34 -11.09 -27.18
N THR A 135 14.34 -10.56 -26.49
CA THR A 135 14.88 -11.19 -25.27
C THR A 135 14.06 -10.84 -24.03
N PHE A 136 13.25 -9.78 -24.11
CA PHE A 136 12.32 -9.33 -23.09
C PHE A 136 11.10 -8.62 -23.69
N GLY A 137 10.04 -8.46 -22.90
CA GLY A 137 8.88 -7.67 -23.26
C GLY A 137 8.50 -6.67 -22.18
N ILE A 138 7.75 -5.65 -22.57
CA ILE A 138 7.29 -4.61 -21.66
C ILE A 138 5.78 -4.38 -21.76
N THR A 139 5.18 -3.90 -20.67
CA THR A 139 3.80 -3.40 -20.70
C THR A 139 3.59 -2.35 -19.59
N PRO A 140 2.94 -1.21 -19.89
CA PRO A 140 2.58 -0.23 -18.87
C PRO A 140 1.32 -0.67 -18.11
N VAL A 141 1.29 -0.42 -16.80
CA VAL A 141 0.13 -0.61 -15.94
C VAL A 141 0.02 0.53 -14.90
N HIS A 142 -1.17 0.72 -14.33
CA HIS A 142 -1.41 1.76 -13.33
C HIS A 142 -0.69 1.47 -12.00
N SER A 143 -0.52 2.50 -11.16
CA SER A 143 0.05 2.41 -9.81
C SER A 143 -0.69 1.44 -8.87
N ILE A 144 -1.94 1.13 -9.17
CA ILE A 144 -2.79 0.25 -8.36
C ILE A 144 -2.59 -1.25 -8.69
N PHE A 145 -1.74 -1.57 -9.65
CA PHE A 145 -1.36 -2.95 -9.97
C PHE A 145 -0.16 -3.39 -9.13
N LYS A 146 -0.25 -4.58 -8.52
CA LYS A 146 0.83 -5.14 -7.71
C LYS A 146 1.44 -6.36 -8.40
N LEU A 147 2.69 -6.23 -8.82
CA LEU A 147 3.39 -7.25 -9.61
C LEU A 147 3.86 -8.44 -8.74
N ASP A 148 3.56 -9.66 -9.20
CA ASP A 148 4.14 -10.88 -8.64
C ASP A 148 5.57 -11.08 -9.15
N LYS A 149 6.49 -11.39 -8.22
CA LYS A 149 7.92 -11.55 -8.53
C LYS A 149 8.19 -12.62 -9.59
N ASN A 150 7.42 -13.71 -9.59
CA ASN A 150 7.69 -14.90 -10.38
C ASN A 150 6.70 -15.09 -11.53
N CYS A 151 6.16 -14.00 -12.09
CA CYS A 151 5.23 -14.02 -13.23
C CYS A 151 3.85 -14.65 -12.95
N GLY A 152 3.42 -14.73 -11.68
CA GLY A 152 2.15 -15.34 -11.29
C GLY A 152 0.90 -14.58 -11.77
N ASN A 153 1.01 -13.28 -12.01
CA ASN A 153 -0.13 -12.41 -12.36
C ASN A 153 0.14 -11.47 -13.55
N LEU A 154 0.95 -11.86 -14.52
CA LEU A 154 1.27 -11.00 -15.68
C LEU A 154 -0.01 -10.50 -16.39
N PRO A 155 -0.14 -9.18 -16.63
CA PRO A 155 -1.26 -8.64 -17.40
C PRO A 155 -1.08 -8.90 -18.89
N GLU A 156 -2.15 -8.72 -19.66
CA GLU A 156 -2.05 -8.70 -21.11
C GLU A 156 -1.16 -7.51 -21.58
N PRO A 157 -0.22 -7.73 -22.51
CA PRO A 157 0.66 -6.67 -22.96
C PRO A 157 -0.10 -5.63 -23.79
N VAL A 158 0.16 -4.36 -23.49
CA VAL A 158 -0.41 -3.21 -24.23
C VAL A 158 0.68 -2.21 -24.60
N LYS A 159 0.45 -1.43 -25.67
CA LYS A 159 1.40 -0.39 -26.10
C LYS A 159 1.27 0.93 -25.38
N LYS A 160 0.15 1.15 -24.70
CA LYS A 160 -0.16 2.41 -24.06
C LYS A 160 -1.01 2.26 -22.83
N ILE A 161 -0.93 3.26 -21.95
CA ILE A 161 -1.81 3.47 -20.81
C ILE A 161 -2.33 4.90 -20.81
N GLU A 162 -3.49 5.15 -20.20
CA GLU A 162 -4.11 6.46 -20.14
C GLU A 162 -4.25 6.94 -18.69
N ASP A 163 -3.65 8.08 -18.37
CA ASP A 163 -3.76 8.70 -17.05
C ASP A 163 -4.48 10.05 -17.14
N TYR A 164 -5.31 10.33 -16.14
CA TYR A 164 -6.22 11.48 -16.10
C TYR A 164 -5.92 12.32 -14.87
N LEU A 165 -5.29 13.48 -15.05
CA LEU A 165 -4.73 14.27 -13.96
C LEU A 165 -5.19 15.72 -14.01
N PHE A 166 -5.32 16.31 -12.82
CA PHE A 166 -5.49 17.74 -12.66
C PHE A 166 -4.15 18.47 -12.67
N LYS A 167 -4.20 19.78 -12.86
CA LYS A 167 -3.06 20.63 -12.55
C LYS A 167 -2.86 20.65 -11.03
N GLY A 168 -1.61 20.60 -10.58
CA GLY A 168 -1.24 20.50 -9.17
C GLY A 168 -1.34 19.10 -8.58
N GLU A 169 -1.51 18.05 -9.38
CA GLU A 169 -1.64 16.64 -8.95
C GLU A 169 -0.39 15.81 -9.31
N TRP A 170 -0.12 14.75 -8.55
CA TRP A 170 0.85 13.72 -8.93
C TRP A 170 0.17 12.54 -9.63
N GLY A 171 0.79 12.03 -10.69
CA GLY A 171 0.42 10.77 -11.32
C GLY A 171 1.51 9.72 -11.19
N SER A 172 1.14 8.45 -11.28
CA SER A 172 2.11 7.35 -11.26
C SER A 172 1.69 6.19 -12.16
N THR A 173 2.64 5.77 -12.99
CA THR A 173 2.53 4.59 -13.86
C THR A 173 3.74 3.69 -13.63
N GLN A 174 3.59 2.38 -13.82
CA GLN A 174 4.72 1.46 -13.84
C GLN A 174 4.80 0.73 -15.18
N ILE A 175 6.01 0.50 -15.68
CA ILE A 175 6.28 -0.37 -16.82
C ILE A 175 6.83 -1.68 -16.26
N ILE A 176 6.14 -2.77 -16.54
CA ILE A 176 6.59 -4.12 -16.21
C ILE A 176 7.58 -4.58 -17.28
N ILE A 177 8.70 -5.14 -16.84
CA ILE A 177 9.70 -5.80 -17.68
C ILE A 177 9.60 -7.30 -17.44
N VAL A 178 9.37 -8.07 -18.50
CA VAL A 178 9.25 -9.53 -18.48
C VAL A 178 10.37 -10.16 -19.29
N PRO A 179 11.35 -10.78 -18.63
CA PRO A 179 12.38 -11.57 -19.29
C PRO A 179 11.90 -12.84 -19.97
N PHE A 180 12.22 -12.99 -21.25
CA PHE A 180 12.00 -14.24 -21.98
C PHE A 180 13.24 -15.12 -22.00
N THR A 181 14.42 -14.55 -21.76
CA THR A 181 15.68 -15.26 -21.66
C THR A 181 16.45 -14.85 -20.40
N ASN A 182 17.46 -15.64 -20.01
CA ASN A 182 18.38 -15.27 -18.93
C ASN A 182 19.44 -14.25 -19.37
N ASN A 183 19.44 -13.87 -20.65
CA ASN A 183 20.45 -13.01 -21.27
C ASN A 183 19.88 -11.63 -21.59
N ILE A 184 19.16 -11.04 -20.63
CA ILE A 184 18.89 -9.61 -20.67
C ILE A 184 20.13 -8.93 -20.14
N ALA A 185 20.57 -7.90 -20.85
CA ALA A 185 21.81 -7.23 -20.57
C ALA A 185 21.98 -6.84 -19.10
N ASP A 186 23.23 -6.86 -18.65
CA ASP A 186 23.63 -6.34 -17.33
C ASP A 186 23.34 -4.85 -17.14
N ASN A 187 22.92 -4.12 -18.20
CA ASN A 187 22.63 -2.68 -18.16
C ASN A 187 21.30 -2.39 -18.88
N ILE A 188 20.28 -2.10 -18.08
CA ILE A 188 19.01 -1.54 -18.55
C ILE A 188 19.11 -0.02 -18.44
N GLU A 189 18.86 0.67 -19.54
CA GLU A 189 18.73 2.12 -19.61
C GLU A 189 17.26 2.47 -19.88
N ILE A 190 16.78 3.54 -19.25
CA ILE A 190 15.42 4.02 -19.42
C ILE A 190 15.49 5.43 -19.99
N ILE A 191 14.80 5.68 -21.09
CA ILE A 191 14.65 7.02 -21.67
C ILE A 191 13.19 7.40 -21.65
N ILE A 192 12.89 8.61 -21.20
CA ILE A 192 11.55 9.20 -21.28
C ILE A 192 11.62 10.45 -22.12
N SER A 193 10.65 10.64 -23.01
CA SER A 193 10.49 11.86 -23.78
C SER A 193 9.03 12.31 -23.97
N GLY A 194 8.82 13.53 -24.46
CA GLY A 194 7.49 14.03 -24.84
C GLY A 194 6.63 14.58 -23.69
N PHE A 195 7.21 14.76 -22.50
CA PHE A 195 6.51 15.31 -21.35
C PHE A 195 6.28 16.84 -21.45
N PRO A 196 5.13 17.36 -20.99
CA PRO A 196 4.77 18.77 -21.19
C PRO A 196 5.31 19.74 -20.12
N PHE A 197 6.15 19.27 -19.20
CA PHE A 197 6.67 20.03 -18.06
C PHE A 197 8.15 19.73 -17.82
N PRO A 198 8.91 20.61 -17.14
CA PRO A 198 10.34 20.39 -16.90
C PRO A 198 10.68 19.06 -16.21
N ALA A 199 11.86 18.50 -16.53
CA ALA A 199 12.34 17.21 -16.03
C ALA A 199 12.33 17.06 -14.50
N LYS A 200 12.48 18.16 -13.75
CA LYS A 200 12.42 18.18 -12.28
C LYS A 200 11.10 17.68 -11.68
N TYR A 201 10.05 17.57 -12.50
CA TYR A 201 8.74 17.07 -12.10
C TYR A 201 8.55 15.58 -12.40
N ILE A 202 9.58 14.89 -12.87
CA ILE A 202 9.55 13.45 -13.18
C ILE A 202 10.53 12.74 -12.26
N GLU A 203 10.06 11.66 -11.66
CA GLU A 203 10.87 10.74 -10.87
C GLU A 203 10.75 9.35 -11.44
N CYS A 204 11.83 8.59 -11.35
CA CYS A 204 11.87 7.20 -11.74
C CYS A 204 12.29 6.34 -10.55
N PHE A 205 11.62 5.20 -10.35
CA PHE A 205 11.98 4.23 -9.32
C PHE A 205 12.09 2.84 -9.91
N ILE A 206 13.00 2.03 -9.39
CA ILE A 206 12.98 0.59 -9.60
C ILE A 206 12.13 -0.05 -8.49
N GLY A 207 11.15 -0.85 -8.89
CA GLY A 207 10.33 -1.63 -7.98
C GLY A 207 11.07 -2.87 -7.49
N GLU A 208 11.15 -3.02 -6.18
CA GLU A 208 11.76 -4.15 -5.49
C GLU A 208 10.74 -4.94 -4.68
N TYR A 209 11.22 -6.05 -4.12
CA TYR A 209 10.40 -7.00 -3.37
C TYR A 209 10.83 -7.07 -1.91
N ALA A 210 9.86 -7.07 -1.00
CA ALA A 210 10.03 -7.44 0.40
C ALA A 210 9.61 -8.89 0.61
N PHE A 211 10.37 -9.64 1.41
CA PHE A 211 10.01 -11.01 1.77
C PHE A 211 9.10 -11.03 3.00
N CYS A 212 7.88 -11.53 2.85
CA CYS A 212 6.90 -11.64 3.92
C CYS A 212 6.67 -13.11 4.25
N ASN A 213 6.86 -13.47 5.52
CA ASN A 213 6.49 -14.77 6.07
C ASN A 213 5.79 -14.60 7.41
N GLU A 214 5.33 -15.71 7.99
CA GLU A 214 4.68 -15.75 9.32
C GLU A 214 3.56 -14.71 9.47
N SER A 215 2.79 -14.45 8.43
CA SER A 215 1.77 -13.39 8.42
C SER A 215 0.60 -13.70 9.35
N TYR A 216 0.18 -12.72 10.17
CA TYR A 216 -0.94 -12.87 11.11
C TYR A 216 -2.29 -13.10 10.41
N TYR A 217 -2.40 -12.67 9.15
CA TYR A 217 -3.57 -12.82 8.30
C TYR A 217 -3.67 -14.24 7.76
N ARG A 218 -4.79 -14.94 8.02
CA ARG A 218 -5.05 -16.24 7.39
C ARG A 218 -5.22 -16.04 5.88
N ASN A 219 -4.60 -16.90 5.07
CA ASN A 219 -4.74 -17.00 3.61
C ASN A 219 -3.88 -16.04 2.78
N LYS A 220 -2.72 -15.59 3.29
CA LYS A 220 -1.68 -14.98 2.46
C LYS A 220 -0.44 -15.88 2.45
N ASP A 221 0.07 -16.13 1.26
CA ASP A 221 1.21 -17.01 1.04
C ASP A 221 2.50 -16.35 1.51
N GLU A 222 3.37 -17.11 2.14
CA GLU A 222 4.75 -16.70 2.35
C GLU A 222 5.43 -16.45 0.99
N GLY A 223 6.12 -15.33 0.85
CA GLY A 223 6.76 -15.02 -0.42
C GLY A 223 7.26 -13.58 -0.57
N TRP A 224 7.58 -13.26 -1.81
CA TRP A 224 8.12 -11.96 -2.22
C TRP A 224 7.00 -11.08 -2.74
N TYR A 225 6.84 -9.91 -2.12
CA TYR A 225 5.81 -8.95 -2.46
C TYR A 225 6.44 -7.66 -2.95
N ALA A 226 6.04 -7.17 -4.13
CA ALA A 226 6.51 -5.88 -4.65
C ALA A 226 6.10 -4.77 -3.68
N ASP A 227 7.01 -3.95 -3.15
CA ASP A 227 6.60 -2.84 -2.29
C ASP A 227 7.63 -1.70 -2.21
N PRO A 228 8.93 -1.96 -1.92
CA PRO A 228 9.93 -0.88 -1.96
C PRO A 228 10.10 -0.30 -3.36
N LEU A 229 10.18 1.03 -3.45
CA LEU A 229 10.54 1.76 -4.65
C LEU A 229 11.87 2.47 -4.41
N ILE A 230 12.92 2.06 -5.12
CA ILE A 230 14.26 2.66 -5.01
C ILE A 230 14.39 3.77 -6.06
N PRO A 231 14.66 5.02 -5.68
CA PRO A 231 14.86 6.11 -6.63
C PRO A 231 16.03 5.84 -7.58
N ILE A 232 15.82 6.10 -8.86
CA ILE A 232 16.86 6.07 -9.89
C ILE A 232 17.27 7.51 -10.19
N ASP A 233 18.58 7.77 -10.17
CA ASP A 233 19.11 9.10 -10.45
C ASP A 233 19.02 9.41 -11.96
N ILE A 234 18.74 10.67 -12.27
CA ILE A 234 18.82 11.19 -13.64
C ILE A 234 20.28 11.16 -14.07
N ASP A 235 20.54 10.57 -15.24
CA ASP A 235 21.88 10.50 -15.83
C ASP A 235 22.11 11.72 -16.73
N THR A 236 21.26 11.90 -17.75
CA THR A 236 21.32 13.07 -18.62
C THR A 236 19.94 13.68 -18.85
N THR A 237 19.93 14.98 -19.16
CA THR A 237 18.71 15.69 -19.56
C THR A 237 19.03 16.53 -20.79
N TYR A 238 18.23 16.35 -21.84
CA TYR A 238 18.30 17.15 -23.06
C TYR A 238 16.90 17.52 -23.50
N GLN A 239 16.59 18.81 -23.56
CA GLN A 239 15.25 19.31 -23.92
C GLN A 239 14.13 18.60 -23.12
N GLN A 240 13.20 17.91 -23.81
CA GLN A 240 12.13 17.10 -23.23
C GLN A 240 12.50 15.60 -23.25
N THR A 241 13.75 15.28 -22.96
CA THR A 241 14.26 13.91 -22.88
C THR A 241 15.10 13.74 -21.62
N ILE A 242 14.84 12.65 -20.89
CA ILE A 242 15.56 12.29 -19.67
C ILE A 242 16.03 10.85 -19.82
N SER A 243 17.31 10.60 -19.53
CA SER A 243 17.81 9.24 -19.35
C SER A 243 17.99 8.93 -17.87
N PHE A 244 17.65 7.71 -17.49
CA PHE A 244 17.85 7.15 -16.16
C PHE A 244 18.73 5.93 -16.27
N LYS A 245 19.73 5.85 -15.38
CA LYS A 245 20.67 4.72 -15.34
C LYS A 245 20.33 3.82 -14.15
N ILE A 246 19.87 2.61 -14.44
CA ILE A 246 19.65 1.61 -13.39
C ILE A 246 21.03 1.13 -12.88
N ALA A 247 21.23 1.16 -11.57
CA ALA A 247 22.46 0.64 -10.98
C ALA A 247 22.58 -0.88 -11.26
N THR A 248 23.80 -1.36 -11.54
CA THR A 248 24.08 -2.76 -11.92
C THR A 248 23.58 -3.80 -10.92
N ALA A 249 23.42 -3.41 -9.65
CA ALA A 249 22.85 -4.29 -8.61
C ALA A 249 21.36 -4.62 -8.87
N PHE A 250 20.64 -3.79 -9.62
CA PHE A 250 19.20 -3.92 -9.89
C PHE A 250 18.86 -4.31 -11.32
N SER A 251 19.85 -4.34 -12.23
CA SER A 251 19.67 -4.65 -13.65
C SER A 251 19.66 -6.14 -13.97
N LYS A 252 20.17 -7.00 -13.07
CA LYS A 252 20.15 -8.46 -13.26
C LYS A 252 18.77 -9.03 -12.94
N ILE A 253 17.95 -9.21 -13.96
CA ILE A 253 16.63 -9.86 -13.88
C ILE A 253 16.73 -11.22 -14.58
N LYS A 254 16.29 -12.30 -13.91
CA LYS A 254 16.36 -13.65 -14.47
C LYS A 254 15.11 -14.01 -15.27
N GLN A 255 15.23 -14.98 -16.16
CA GLN A 255 14.06 -15.60 -16.80
C GLN A 255 13.12 -16.15 -15.72
N GLY A 256 11.83 -15.82 -15.84
CA GLY A 256 10.82 -16.23 -14.87
C GLY A 256 10.72 -15.33 -13.62
N GLU A 257 11.51 -14.26 -13.55
CA GLU A 257 11.28 -13.14 -12.63
C GLU A 257 10.61 -11.97 -13.36
N THR A 258 10.07 -11.01 -12.63
CA THR A 258 9.57 -9.76 -13.16
C THR A 258 10.27 -8.57 -12.50
N LYS A 259 10.18 -7.41 -13.15
CA LYS A 259 10.63 -6.13 -12.60
C LYS A 259 9.68 -5.03 -13.00
N SER A 260 9.55 -3.99 -12.17
CA SER A 260 8.77 -2.81 -12.53
C SER A 260 9.65 -1.57 -12.47
N VAL A 261 9.49 -0.69 -13.47
CA VAL A 261 10.04 0.66 -13.47
C VAL A 261 8.89 1.62 -13.28
N TRP A 262 8.93 2.42 -12.23
CA TRP A 262 7.87 3.36 -11.88
C TRP A 262 8.23 4.75 -12.34
N PHE A 263 7.28 5.44 -12.97
CA PHE A 263 7.35 6.85 -13.28
C PHE A 263 6.34 7.58 -12.43
N ASN A 264 6.84 8.55 -11.68
CA ASN A 264 6.03 9.47 -10.91
C ASN A 264 6.17 10.86 -11.52
N TYR A 265 5.07 11.56 -11.75
CA TYR A 265 5.10 12.86 -12.41
C TYR A 265 4.14 13.84 -11.78
N PHE A 266 4.65 15.01 -11.43
CA PHE A 266 3.84 16.13 -10.97
C PHE A 266 3.40 16.98 -12.14
N VAL A 267 2.11 17.30 -12.20
CA VAL A 267 1.54 18.19 -13.20
C VAL A 267 1.54 19.61 -12.63
N PRO A 268 2.45 20.53 -13.05
CA PRO A 268 2.52 21.85 -12.42
C PRO A 268 1.28 22.70 -12.73
N PRO A 269 0.84 23.60 -11.82
CA PRO A 269 -0.29 24.51 -12.07
C PRO A 269 -0.21 25.32 -13.37
N SER A 270 1.01 25.60 -13.86
CA SER A 270 1.28 26.38 -15.06
C SER A 270 1.14 25.61 -16.38
N VAL A 271 1.04 24.28 -16.36
CA VAL A 271 0.95 23.49 -17.59
C VAL A 271 -0.40 23.72 -18.29
N LYS A 272 -0.40 23.73 -19.63
CA LYS A 272 -1.62 23.86 -20.41
C LYS A 272 -2.44 22.57 -20.28
N ALA A 273 -3.76 22.71 -20.10
CA ALA A 273 -4.66 21.57 -20.21
C ALA A 273 -4.64 21.00 -21.63
N GLY A 274 -4.80 19.69 -21.77
CA GLY A 274 -4.65 19.04 -23.07
C GLY A 274 -4.41 17.54 -22.98
N ASN A 275 -4.16 16.93 -24.14
CA ASN A 275 -3.73 15.55 -24.23
C ASN A 275 -2.25 15.54 -24.60
N TYR A 276 -1.46 14.73 -23.91
CA TYR A 276 -0.02 14.59 -24.12
C TYR A 276 0.35 13.13 -24.20
N THR A 277 1.38 12.81 -24.96
CA THR A 277 1.93 11.45 -25.04
C THR A 277 3.37 11.50 -24.59
N ILE A 278 3.63 10.82 -23.49
CA ILE A 278 4.98 10.58 -22.99
C ILE A 278 5.42 9.24 -23.55
N LYS A 279 6.56 9.23 -24.24
CA LYS A 279 7.20 8.01 -24.73
C LYS A 279 8.18 7.52 -23.68
N ALA A 280 8.13 6.22 -23.36
CA ALA A 280 9.10 5.54 -22.52
C ALA A 280 9.78 4.42 -23.30
N GLU A 281 11.10 4.43 -23.31
CA GLU A 281 11.96 3.47 -24.00
C GLU A 281 12.80 2.72 -22.98
N ILE A 282 12.74 1.38 -23.04
CA ILE A 282 13.53 0.48 -22.22
C ILE A 282 14.58 -0.16 -23.12
N ILE A 283 15.84 0.10 -22.82
CA ILE A 283 16.99 -0.28 -23.65
C ILE A 283 17.84 -1.30 -22.88
N SER A 284 18.06 -2.46 -23.48
CA SER A 284 18.95 -3.51 -22.99
C SER A 284 20.21 -3.54 -23.87
N LYS A 285 21.40 -3.28 -23.29
CA LYS A 285 22.68 -3.24 -24.03
C LYS A 285 23.64 -4.36 -23.63
N THR A 286 23.84 -5.33 -24.51
CA THR A 286 24.92 -6.34 -24.41
C THR A 286 26.18 -5.88 -25.14
N SER A 287 27.29 -6.62 -25.04
CA SER A 287 28.54 -6.36 -25.78
C SER A 287 28.33 -6.27 -27.29
N ASP A 288 27.38 -7.05 -27.83
CA ASP A 288 27.24 -7.28 -29.27
C ASP A 288 25.89 -6.85 -29.84
N LYS A 289 24.89 -6.55 -28.98
CA LYS A 289 23.52 -6.19 -29.38
C LYS A 289 22.88 -5.17 -28.43
N SER A 290 22.07 -4.27 -28.99
CA SER A 290 21.18 -3.37 -28.26
C SER A 290 19.74 -3.66 -28.67
N GLU A 291 18.87 -3.92 -27.70
CA GLU A 291 17.44 -4.16 -27.91
C GLU A 291 16.64 -3.03 -27.25
N VAL A 292 15.67 -2.45 -27.96
CA VAL A 292 14.87 -1.32 -27.51
C VAL A 292 13.40 -1.67 -27.61
N HIS A 293 12.67 -1.50 -26.52
CA HIS A 293 11.22 -1.60 -26.50
C HIS A 293 10.59 -0.31 -26.01
N GLU A 294 9.48 0.09 -26.63
CA GLU A 294 8.82 1.37 -26.36
C GLU A 294 7.36 1.20 -25.95
N THR A 295 6.89 2.12 -25.11
CA THR A 295 5.48 2.26 -24.73
C THR A 295 5.11 3.71 -24.48
N ASN A 296 3.81 4.02 -24.51
CA ASN A 296 3.29 5.36 -24.36
C ASN A 296 2.45 5.51 -23.08
N ILE A 297 2.68 6.61 -22.37
CA ILE A 297 1.82 7.08 -21.28
C ILE A 297 1.06 8.29 -21.83
N ASN A 298 -0.25 8.11 -22.07
CA ASN A 298 -1.11 9.16 -22.57
C ASN A 298 -1.74 9.92 -21.41
N LEU A 299 -1.36 11.18 -21.24
CA LEU A 299 -1.87 12.04 -20.18
C LEU A 299 -3.00 12.93 -20.68
N LYS A 300 -4.16 12.84 -20.03
CA LYS A 300 -5.20 13.87 -20.06
C LYS A 300 -4.97 14.82 -18.91
N ILE A 301 -4.58 16.06 -19.20
CA ILE A 301 -4.51 17.12 -18.20
C ILE A 301 -5.81 17.92 -18.25
N PHE A 302 -6.58 17.87 -17.16
CA PHE A 302 -7.82 18.63 -17.02
C PHE A 302 -7.55 20.12 -16.85
N ASP A 303 -8.47 20.94 -17.35
CA ASP A 303 -8.47 22.38 -17.13
C ASP A 303 -9.08 22.76 -15.77
N TYR A 304 -8.51 22.17 -14.72
CA TYR A 304 -8.85 22.40 -13.33
C TYR A 304 -7.58 22.22 -12.48
N THR A 305 -7.40 23.05 -11.45
CA THR A 305 -6.22 23.00 -10.58
C THR A 305 -6.65 22.54 -9.20
N LEU A 306 -6.13 21.40 -8.74
CA LEU A 306 -6.32 20.99 -7.35
C LEU A 306 -5.54 21.93 -6.42
N PRO A 307 -6.08 22.22 -5.22
CA PRO A 307 -5.39 23.06 -4.26
C PRO A 307 -4.09 22.39 -3.81
N GLN A 308 -3.07 23.18 -3.52
CA GLN A 308 -1.79 22.65 -3.01
C GLN A 308 -1.95 22.08 -1.59
N THR A 309 -2.67 22.81 -0.73
CA THR A 309 -3.01 22.38 0.62
C THR A 309 -4.27 21.52 0.59
N MET A 310 -4.16 20.27 1.05
CA MET A 310 -5.30 19.35 1.11
C MET A 310 -6.27 19.73 2.24
N HIS A 311 -7.55 19.37 2.09
CA HIS A 311 -8.55 19.55 3.14
C HIS A 311 -8.53 18.44 4.19
N LEU A 312 -8.16 17.21 3.81
CA LEU A 312 -7.96 16.13 4.76
C LEU A 312 -6.73 16.42 5.62
N LYS A 313 -6.89 16.40 6.95
CA LYS A 313 -5.75 16.50 7.86
C LYS A 313 -5.08 15.13 8.00
N THR A 314 -3.75 15.09 7.99
CA THR A 314 -3.00 13.82 8.11
C THR A 314 -2.05 13.88 9.29
N ALA A 315 -1.92 12.76 10.01
CA ALA A 315 -0.93 12.57 11.06
C ALA A 315 -0.22 11.22 10.90
N PHE A 316 0.77 11.18 10.01
CA PHE A 316 1.58 9.99 9.75
C PHE A 316 2.91 10.17 10.47
N SER A 317 3.07 9.49 11.60
CA SER A 317 4.20 9.72 12.50
C SER A 317 5.53 9.30 11.87
N PHE A 318 6.53 10.18 11.92
CA PHE A 318 7.92 9.83 11.63
C PHE A 318 8.71 9.71 12.93
N ASP A 319 9.43 8.60 13.11
CA ASP A 319 10.27 8.38 14.28
C ASP A 319 11.74 8.70 13.98
N VAL A 320 12.22 9.80 14.58
CA VAL A 320 13.60 10.27 14.49
C VAL A 320 14.57 9.29 15.18
N GLY A 321 14.11 8.52 16.17
CA GLY A 321 14.89 7.50 16.87
C GLY A 321 15.24 6.32 15.98
N PHE A 322 14.24 5.68 15.34
CA PHE A 322 14.43 4.59 14.37
C PHE A 322 15.34 5.03 13.22
N PHE A 323 15.15 6.25 12.73
CA PHE A 323 16.02 6.80 11.69
C PHE A 323 17.48 6.90 12.14
N LYS A 324 17.73 7.56 13.27
CA LYS A 324 19.09 7.74 13.82
C LYS A 324 19.76 6.41 14.13
N HIS A 325 19.01 5.45 14.66
CA HIS A 325 19.51 4.13 15.00
C HIS A 325 19.94 3.36 13.74
N TYR A 326 19.09 3.32 12.71
CA TYR A 326 19.37 2.61 11.47
C TYR A 326 20.64 3.12 10.77
N TYR A 327 20.77 4.45 10.66
CA TYR A 327 21.93 5.08 10.02
C TYR A 327 23.12 5.30 10.97
N LYS A 328 23.00 4.93 12.25
CA LYS A 328 24.04 5.11 13.28
C LYS A 328 24.54 6.55 13.40
N ILE A 329 23.62 7.51 13.37
CA ILE A 329 23.92 8.95 13.45
C ILE A 329 23.35 9.58 14.73
N LYS A 330 24.01 10.64 15.22
CA LYS A 330 23.54 11.38 16.42
C LYS A 330 22.49 12.45 16.09
N LYS A 331 22.59 13.10 14.93
CA LYS A 331 21.68 14.15 14.43
C LYS A 331 21.45 13.89 12.94
N ILE A 332 20.21 14.08 12.48
CA ILE A 332 19.89 14.06 11.05
C ILE A 332 20.47 15.34 10.42
N PRO A 333 21.26 15.26 9.33
CA PRO A 333 21.72 16.45 8.63
C PRO A 333 20.55 17.33 8.20
N GLU A 334 20.69 18.66 8.30
CA GLU A 334 19.59 19.60 8.02
C GLU A 334 19.06 19.48 6.59
N LYS A 335 19.96 19.27 5.62
CA LYS A 335 19.58 18.98 4.23
C LYS A 335 18.71 17.72 4.13
N VAL A 336 19.15 16.61 4.73
CA VAL A 336 18.38 15.35 4.74
C VAL A 336 17.03 15.55 5.44
N GLN A 337 16.98 16.30 6.53
CA GLN A 337 15.74 16.61 7.23
C GLN A 337 14.76 17.39 6.34
N LYS A 338 15.23 18.39 5.60
CA LYS A 338 14.43 19.14 4.62
C LYS A 338 13.99 18.26 3.44
N ASP A 339 14.90 17.44 2.91
CA ASP A 339 14.58 16.48 1.85
C ASP A 339 13.45 15.52 2.30
N TYR A 340 13.44 15.09 3.57
CA TYR A 340 12.36 14.28 4.13
C TYR A 340 11.05 15.05 4.26
N TYR A 341 11.07 16.35 4.60
CA TYR A 341 9.86 17.16 4.63
C TYR A 341 9.25 17.31 3.24
N GLU A 342 10.09 17.64 2.24
CA GLU A 342 9.66 17.73 0.84
C GLU A 342 9.04 16.42 0.36
N ASN A 343 9.67 15.28 0.67
CA ASN A 343 9.14 13.98 0.29
C ASN A 343 7.85 13.63 1.05
N ILE A 344 7.73 13.89 2.35
CA ILE A 344 6.48 13.63 3.09
C ILE A 344 5.33 14.49 2.52
N LEU A 345 5.58 15.77 2.24
CA LEU A 345 4.61 16.70 1.67
C LEU A 345 4.20 16.32 0.24
N LYS A 346 5.13 15.78 -0.55
CA LYS A 346 4.87 15.22 -1.89
C LYS A 346 3.79 14.15 -1.87
N TYR A 347 3.74 13.33 -0.82
CA TYR A 347 2.70 12.31 -0.63
C TYR A 347 1.44 12.84 0.06
N ARG A 348 1.25 14.17 0.10
CA ARG A 348 0.11 14.85 0.75
C ARG A 348 0.01 14.58 2.26
N LEU A 349 1.14 14.29 2.90
CA LEU A 349 1.23 14.04 4.33
C LEU A 349 1.83 15.25 5.05
N ASN A 350 1.37 15.54 6.27
CA ASN A 350 2.05 16.50 7.13
C ASN A 350 3.31 15.86 7.73
N PRO A 351 4.49 16.50 7.65
CA PRO A 351 5.62 16.14 8.49
C PRO A 351 5.20 16.24 9.96
N THR A 352 5.17 15.13 10.68
CA THR A 352 4.76 15.09 12.09
C THR A 352 5.42 13.93 12.82
N SER A 353 5.43 14.01 14.14
CA SER A 353 5.72 12.88 15.02
C SER A 353 4.66 12.88 16.13
N LEU A 354 4.02 11.74 16.38
CA LEU A 354 2.96 11.66 17.39
C LEU A 354 3.54 11.68 18.81
N TYR A 355 4.70 11.08 19.00
CA TYR A 355 5.29 10.78 20.31
C TYR A 355 6.40 11.76 20.71
N ASN A 356 6.47 12.92 20.06
CA ASN A 356 7.45 13.93 20.40
C ASN A 356 7.12 14.60 21.74
N ASN A 357 8.14 14.90 22.54
CA ASN A 357 7.92 15.74 23.72
C ASN A 357 7.70 17.20 23.30
N PHE A 358 7.10 18.00 24.19
CA PHE A 358 6.80 19.40 23.90
C PHE A 358 8.04 20.22 23.56
N ASN A 359 9.24 19.91 24.08
CA ASN A 359 10.44 20.70 23.79
C ASN A 359 10.91 20.55 22.34
N ASN A 360 10.76 19.37 21.74
CA ASN A 360 11.28 19.04 20.42
C ASN A 360 10.15 18.61 19.49
N THR A 361 9.56 19.55 18.76
CA THR A 361 8.58 19.22 17.71
C THR A 361 9.26 18.68 16.47
N PHE A 362 8.57 17.81 15.73
CA PHE A 362 8.97 17.41 14.39
C PHE A 362 7.83 17.77 13.44
N PRO A 363 8.03 18.70 12.50
CA PRO A 363 9.20 19.56 12.34
C PRO A 363 9.35 20.57 13.50
N PRO A 364 10.56 21.13 13.72
CA PRO A 364 10.72 22.30 14.57
C PRO A 364 9.76 23.43 14.17
N ILE A 365 9.23 24.19 15.12
CA ILE A 365 8.24 25.27 14.83
C ILE A 365 8.75 26.26 13.78
N ASN A 366 10.06 26.55 13.75
CA ASN A 366 10.66 27.45 12.76
C ASN A 366 10.51 26.98 11.31
N ASP A 367 10.30 25.68 11.10
CA ASP A 367 10.11 25.10 9.77
C ASP A 367 8.63 25.00 9.37
N TRP A 368 7.68 25.29 10.27
CA TRP A 368 6.26 25.13 10.01
C TRP A 368 5.77 26.00 8.87
N GLN A 369 6.19 27.27 8.81
CA GLN A 369 5.79 28.18 7.72
C GLN A 369 6.26 27.63 6.37
N TRP A 370 7.51 27.20 6.28
CA TRP A 370 8.03 26.57 5.07
C TRP A 370 7.20 25.33 4.70
N CYS A 371 6.87 24.47 5.66
CA CYS A 371 6.02 23.30 5.39
C CYS A 371 4.62 23.70 4.89
N ILE A 372 4.01 24.75 5.44
CA ILE A 372 2.70 25.28 5.04
C ILE A 372 2.74 25.81 3.61
N ASP A 373 3.78 26.57 3.26
CA ASP A 373 4.01 27.09 1.90
C ASP A 373 4.19 25.94 0.88
N HIS A 374 4.51 24.74 1.37
CA HIS A 374 4.67 23.51 0.58
C HIS A 374 3.48 22.53 0.72
N GLY A 375 2.36 22.97 1.32
CA GLY A 375 1.09 22.23 1.33
C GLY A 375 0.70 21.59 2.66
N ALA A 376 1.50 21.74 3.72
CA ALA A 376 1.13 21.27 5.06
C ALA A 376 -0.09 22.02 5.60
N ASN A 377 -0.86 21.36 6.45
CA ASN A 377 -2.11 21.89 6.97
C ASN A 377 -2.33 21.64 8.46
N TYR A 378 -1.49 20.85 9.15
CA TYR A 378 -1.61 20.56 10.57
C TYR A 378 -0.35 19.93 11.19
N PHE A 379 -0.04 20.25 12.45
CA PHE A 379 1.17 19.80 13.15
C PHE A 379 0.92 19.48 14.62
N ASN A 380 1.57 18.42 15.11
CA ASN A 380 1.56 18.06 16.52
C ASN A 380 2.55 18.91 17.31
N LEU A 381 2.10 19.56 18.38
CA LEU A 381 2.96 20.28 19.32
C LEU A 381 3.65 19.37 20.34
N GLY A 382 3.10 18.19 20.60
CA GLY A 382 3.69 17.23 21.51
C GLY A 382 2.70 16.24 22.07
N TYR A 383 3.26 15.26 22.77
CA TYR A 383 2.52 14.19 23.42
C TYR A 383 2.14 14.56 24.87
N LEU A 384 0.85 14.57 25.16
CA LEU A 384 0.31 14.74 26.50
C LEU A 384 0.08 13.38 27.18
N SER A 385 0.65 13.22 28.36
CA SER A 385 0.45 12.06 29.23
C SER A 385 -0.06 12.50 30.60
N TYR A 386 -0.52 11.56 31.42
CA TYR A 386 -0.87 11.85 32.81
C TYR A 386 0.37 12.29 33.60
N ILE A 387 0.25 13.38 34.35
CA ILE A 387 1.19 13.84 35.35
C ILE A 387 0.43 13.85 36.68
N PRO A 388 0.87 13.08 37.70
CA PRO A 388 0.22 13.07 39.01
C PRO A 388 0.07 14.47 39.61
N ASP A 389 -1.06 14.72 40.28
CA ASP A 389 -1.43 16.06 40.78
C ASP A 389 -0.46 16.60 41.84
N ASP A 390 0.17 15.70 42.60
CA ASP A 390 1.22 16.03 43.57
C ASP A 390 2.52 16.53 42.91
N SER A 391 2.67 16.35 41.59
CA SER A 391 3.81 16.79 40.80
C SER A 391 3.63 18.22 40.24
N ILE A 392 3.20 19.17 41.09
CA ILE A 392 2.91 20.57 40.74
C ILE A 392 4.04 21.22 39.92
N LEU A 393 5.31 20.95 40.27
CA LEU A 393 6.47 21.47 39.54
C LEU A 393 6.50 21.00 38.08
N LYS A 394 6.15 19.74 37.80
CA LYS A 394 6.10 19.18 36.43
C LYS A 394 4.94 19.79 35.64
N ILE A 395 3.77 19.95 36.26
CA ILE A 395 2.60 20.58 35.64
C ILE A 395 2.89 22.04 35.30
N ASN A 396 3.47 22.80 36.23
CA ASN A 396 3.84 24.20 35.99
C ASN A 396 4.91 24.33 34.89
N LYS A 397 5.89 23.43 34.86
CA LYS A 397 6.88 23.38 33.79
C LYS A 397 6.22 23.14 32.42
N LEU A 398 5.29 22.19 32.34
CA LEU A 398 4.53 21.91 31.11
C LEU A 398 3.74 23.14 30.66
N LYS A 399 3.01 23.79 31.58
CA LYS A 399 2.24 25.01 31.28
C LYS A 399 3.13 26.12 30.73
N ASN A 400 4.26 26.39 31.38
CA ASN A 400 5.23 27.40 30.92
C ASN A 400 5.75 27.08 29.51
N THR A 401 6.13 25.82 29.24
CA THR A 401 6.56 25.40 27.89
C THR A 401 5.46 25.60 26.84
N LEU A 402 4.21 25.26 27.17
CA LEU A 402 3.08 25.45 26.28
C LEU A 402 2.78 26.93 26.04
N ASP A 403 2.79 27.76 27.08
CA ASP A 403 2.54 29.21 26.99
C ASP A 403 3.60 29.89 26.11
N GLU A 404 4.87 29.54 26.25
CA GLU A 404 5.96 30.03 25.39
C GLU A 404 5.72 29.66 23.92
N LYS A 405 5.34 28.40 23.65
CA LYS A 405 5.04 27.94 22.29
C LYS A 405 3.84 28.64 21.70
N ILE A 406 2.76 28.79 22.47
CA ILE A 406 1.56 29.49 22.01
C ILE A 406 1.88 30.95 21.68
N LYS A 407 2.70 31.63 22.48
CA LYS A 407 3.17 32.98 22.16
C LYS A 407 3.93 33.01 20.83
N ILE A 408 4.82 32.06 20.59
CA ILE A 408 5.55 31.94 19.31
C ILE A 408 4.59 31.68 18.16
N LEU A 409 3.64 30.75 18.31
CA LEU A 409 2.67 30.43 17.25
C LEU A 409 1.76 31.63 16.95
N LYS A 410 1.26 32.32 17.96
CA LYS A 410 0.44 33.54 17.80
C LYS A 410 1.22 34.64 17.09
N LYS A 411 2.47 34.89 17.49
CA LYS A 411 3.34 35.89 16.86
C LYS A 411 3.56 35.62 15.36
N ASN A 412 3.59 34.35 14.96
CA ASN A 412 3.85 33.94 13.58
C ASN A 412 2.57 33.53 12.81
N ASN A 413 1.36 33.74 13.37
CA ASN A 413 0.09 33.30 12.77
C ASN A 413 -0.03 31.79 12.51
N LEU A 414 0.69 30.98 13.29
CA LEU A 414 0.77 29.52 13.14
C LEU A 414 -0.20 28.75 14.05
N LEU A 415 -0.94 29.43 14.93
CA LEU A 415 -1.75 28.78 15.97
C LEU A 415 -2.83 27.84 15.38
N ASN A 416 -3.45 28.23 14.27
CA ASN A 416 -4.52 27.44 13.62
C ASN A 416 -4.03 26.14 12.98
N TYR A 417 -2.71 25.93 12.90
CA TYR A 417 -2.09 24.73 12.36
C TYR A 417 -1.68 23.74 13.45
N ALA A 418 -1.89 24.07 14.72
CA ALA A 418 -1.44 23.23 15.83
C ALA A 418 -2.55 22.31 16.39
N TYR A 419 -2.13 21.14 16.85
CA TYR A 419 -2.86 20.30 17.81
C TYR A 419 -1.91 19.74 18.85
N ILE A 420 -2.47 19.12 19.89
CA ILE A 420 -1.74 18.28 20.83
C ILE A 420 -2.32 16.89 20.78
N TYR A 421 -1.47 15.88 20.62
CA TYR A 421 -1.86 14.49 20.74
C TYR A 421 -1.55 13.96 22.14
N GLY A 422 -2.27 12.97 22.62
CA GLY A 422 -1.95 12.33 23.89
C GLY A 422 -2.90 11.20 24.25
N PHE A 423 -2.58 10.51 25.35
CA PHE A 423 -3.40 9.43 25.89
C PHE A 423 -3.75 8.36 24.85
N ASP A 424 -2.70 7.79 24.22
CA ASP A 424 -2.86 6.81 23.13
C ASP A 424 -3.69 5.59 23.57
N GLU A 425 -4.79 5.32 22.86
CA GLU A 425 -5.71 4.20 23.06
C GLU A 425 -6.23 4.06 24.51
N VAL A 426 -6.53 5.20 25.14
CA VAL A 426 -6.98 5.23 26.54
C VAL A 426 -8.30 4.47 26.74
N GLY A 427 -8.29 3.49 27.63
CA GLY A 427 -9.50 2.80 28.12
C GLY A 427 -10.14 3.52 29.32
N GLU A 428 -11.29 3.01 29.78
CA GLU A 428 -12.10 3.63 30.85
C GLU A 428 -11.28 3.94 32.12
N ASN A 429 -10.37 3.05 32.52
CA ASN A 429 -9.49 3.25 33.68
C ASN A 429 -8.58 4.49 33.57
N GLY A 430 -8.33 5.00 32.37
CA GLY A 430 -7.53 6.20 32.13
C GLY A 430 -8.33 7.49 31.95
N TYR A 431 -9.68 7.42 31.88
CA TYR A 431 -10.52 8.58 31.61
C TYR A 431 -10.45 9.65 32.69
N ALA A 432 -10.37 9.25 33.97
CA ALA A 432 -10.19 10.18 35.07
C ALA A 432 -8.88 10.97 34.92
N ASN A 433 -7.78 10.28 34.61
CA ASN A 433 -6.46 10.89 34.41
C ASN A 433 -6.44 11.83 33.20
N LEU A 434 -7.10 11.45 32.10
CA LEU A 434 -7.25 12.32 30.93
C LEU A 434 -8.01 13.58 31.28
N LYS A 435 -9.20 13.46 31.89
CA LYS A 435 -10.02 14.61 32.32
C LYS A 435 -9.25 15.54 33.25
N THR A 436 -8.54 14.99 34.24
CA THR A 436 -7.72 15.79 35.15
C THR A 436 -6.64 16.55 34.39
N MET A 437 -5.88 15.87 33.54
CA MET A 437 -4.78 16.50 32.80
C MET A 437 -5.29 17.56 31.83
N THR A 438 -6.35 17.29 31.05
CA THR A 438 -6.92 18.25 30.11
C THR A 438 -7.49 19.46 30.85
N ASN A 439 -8.22 19.27 31.95
CA ASN A 439 -8.73 20.36 32.79
C ASN A 439 -7.62 21.24 33.35
N GLN A 440 -6.52 20.65 33.82
CA GLN A 440 -5.38 21.38 34.36
C GLN A 440 -4.74 22.32 33.33
N ILE A 441 -4.72 21.92 32.05
CA ILE A 441 -4.07 22.68 30.97
C ILE A 441 -5.05 23.43 30.06
N ARG A 442 -6.38 23.29 30.22
CA ARG A 442 -7.37 23.96 29.35
C ARG A 442 -7.20 25.48 29.30
N GLY A 443 -6.74 26.12 30.39
CA GLY A 443 -6.42 27.54 30.38
C GLY A 443 -5.34 27.91 29.35
N THR A 444 -4.32 27.07 29.21
CA THR A 444 -3.27 27.21 28.19
C THR A 444 -3.73 26.68 26.83
N LEU A 445 -4.46 25.56 26.79
CA LEU A 445 -4.86 24.89 25.53
C LEU A 445 -6.14 25.44 24.88
N LYS A 446 -6.75 26.50 25.41
CA LYS A 446 -8.06 27.00 24.95
C LYS A 446 -8.14 27.19 23.42
N ASP A 447 -7.01 27.55 22.80
CA ASP A 447 -6.91 27.83 21.36
C ASP A 447 -6.30 26.67 20.55
N ILE A 448 -5.91 25.56 21.18
CA ILE A 448 -5.28 24.40 20.52
C ILE A 448 -6.09 23.13 20.80
N PRO A 449 -6.61 22.46 19.76
CA PRO A 449 -7.35 21.21 19.92
C PRO A 449 -6.51 20.11 20.56
N PHE A 450 -7.12 19.38 21.50
CA PHE A 450 -6.59 18.15 22.05
C PHE A 450 -7.14 16.92 21.29
N MET A 451 -6.23 16.10 20.79
CA MET A 451 -6.48 14.88 20.02
C MET A 451 -6.16 13.63 20.82
N CYS A 452 -7.05 12.65 20.78
CA CYS A 452 -6.90 11.38 21.48
C CYS A 452 -7.40 10.21 20.64
N THR A 453 -6.66 9.09 20.62
CA THR A 453 -7.10 7.83 20.01
C THR A 453 -8.14 7.16 20.92
N VAL A 454 -9.39 7.60 20.81
CA VAL A 454 -10.52 7.08 21.58
C VAL A 454 -11.82 7.28 20.80
N ILE A 455 -12.78 6.36 20.98
CA ILE A 455 -14.12 6.50 20.37
C ILE A 455 -14.90 7.64 21.05
N PRO A 456 -15.65 8.47 20.30
CA PRO A 456 -16.56 9.45 20.89
C PRO A 456 -17.47 8.82 21.94
N ASN A 457 -17.35 9.28 23.19
CA ASN A 457 -18.15 8.81 24.32
C ASN A 457 -18.52 9.98 25.26
N LYS A 458 -19.66 9.85 25.93
CA LYS A 458 -20.23 10.92 26.77
C LYS A 458 -19.34 11.30 27.96
N GLU A 459 -18.55 10.36 28.48
CA GLU A 459 -17.73 10.59 29.66
C GLU A 459 -16.57 11.55 29.40
N LEU A 460 -16.04 11.54 28.17
CA LEU A 460 -14.95 12.43 27.75
C LEU A 460 -15.45 13.68 27.00
N ALA A 461 -16.76 13.91 26.90
CA ALA A 461 -17.31 15.09 26.24
C ALA A 461 -16.73 16.39 26.82
N GLY A 462 -16.28 17.31 25.96
CA GLY A 462 -15.60 18.55 26.35
C GLY A 462 -14.12 18.38 26.76
N SER A 463 -13.64 17.16 26.96
CA SER A 463 -12.23 16.88 27.27
C SER A 463 -11.40 16.56 26.03
N VAL A 464 -12.03 16.12 24.94
CA VAL A 464 -11.38 15.78 23.66
C VAL A 464 -12.00 16.61 22.55
N ASP A 465 -11.16 17.23 21.72
CA ASP A 465 -11.59 18.07 20.59
C ASP A 465 -11.48 17.33 19.25
N ILE A 466 -10.54 16.38 19.15
CA ILE A 466 -10.33 15.53 17.98
C ILE A 466 -10.33 14.06 18.42
N TRP A 467 -11.37 13.35 18.02
CA TRP A 467 -11.57 11.94 18.34
C TRP A 467 -10.97 11.08 17.22
N VAL A 468 -10.13 10.10 17.57
CA VAL A 468 -9.47 9.23 16.59
C VAL A 468 -9.74 7.74 16.88
N PRO A 469 -10.98 7.26 16.72
CA PRO A 469 -11.26 5.82 16.80
C PRO A 469 -10.57 5.02 15.71
N ALA A 470 -10.26 3.75 16.04
CA ALA A 470 -9.93 2.74 15.05
C ALA A 470 -11.12 2.55 14.10
N THR A 471 -10.88 2.34 12.80
CA THR A 471 -11.98 2.13 11.82
C THR A 471 -12.86 0.92 12.17
N SER A 472 -12.32 -0.10 12.85
CA SER A 472 -13.08 -1.25 13.36
C SER A 472 -14.03 -0.94 14.51
N SER A 473 -13.83 0.18 15.21
CA SER A 473 -14.65 0.56 16.37
C SER A 473 -15.83 1.45 15.98
N ILE A 474 -15.87 1.93 14.73
CA ILE A 474 -16.89 2.85 14.24
C ILE A 474 -18.14 2.09 13.81
N ASN A 475 -19.29 2.75 13.95
CA ASN A 475 -20.56 2.29 13.39
C ASN A 475 -21.40 3.50 12.94
N ASN A 476 -22.60 3.25 12.38
CA ASN A 476 -23.47 4.30 11.85
C ASN A 476 -23.94 5.32 12.91
N ASN A 477 -23.83 5.00 14.21
CA ASN A 477 -24.19 5.89 15.31
C ASN A 477 -22.99 6.68 15.87
N THR A 478 -21.78 6.42 15.39
CA THR A 478 -20.59 7.17 15.83
C THR A 478 -20.69 8.62 15.36
N LYS A 479 -20.76 9.53 16.33
CA LYS A 479 -20.84 10.98 16.10
C LYS A 479 -20.18 11.73 17.24
N THR A 480 -19.70 12.94 16.95
CA THR A 480 -19.17 13.87 17.94
C THR A 480 -20.31 14.50 18.77
N PHE A 481 -19.97 15.15 19.89
CA PHE A 481 -20.95 15.73 20.81
C PHE A 481 -21.28 17.19 20.51
N ASN A 482 -20.42 17.88 19.77
CA ASN A 482 -20.68 19.25 19.32
C ASN A 482 -20.06 19.53 17.94
N PRO A 483 -20.54 20.57 17.22
CA PRO A 483 -20.07 20.86 15.85
C PRO A 483 -18.62 21.33 15.71
N LYS A 484 -17.95 21.70 16.82
CA LYS A 484 -16.54 22.14 16.80
C LYS A 484 -15.58 20.96 16.91
N GLU A 485 -16.02 19.86 17.51
CA GLU A 485 -15.26 18.61 17.58
C GLU A 485 -15.05 18.00 16.19
N LYS A 486 -13.94 17.28 16.05
CA LYS A 486 -13.52 16.64 14.81
C LYS A 486 -13.50 15.12 14.96
N LEU A 487 -13.89 14.43 13.90
CA LEU A 487 -13.81 12.98 13.82
C LEU A 487 -12.75 12.59 12.81
N TRP A 488 -11.68 12.00 13.32
CA TRP A 488 -10.65 11.35 12.54
C TRP A 488 -10.78 9.84 12.72
N TRP A 489 -9.98 9.07 12.01
CA TRP A 489 -9.79 7.66 12.32
C TRP A 489 -8.39 7.19 11.95
N TYR A 490 -8.08 5.95 12.31
CA TYR A 490 -6.81 5.31 11.97
C TYR A 490 -6.98 3.82 11.69
N VAL A 491 -5.98 3.26 11.03
CA VAL A 491 -5.76 1.82 10.91
C VAL A 491 -4.44 1.43 11.56
N CYS A 492 -4.38 0.21 12.06
CA CYS A 492 -3.19 -0.45 12.62
C CYS A 492 -3.34 -1.97 12.48
N CYS A 493 -2.51 -2.72 13.19
CA CYS A 493 -2.61 -4.17 13.29
C CYS A 493 -3.98 -4.70 13.76
N ALA A 494 -4.86 -3.91 14.39
CA ALA A 494 -6.15 -4.41 14.89
C ALA A 494 -7.16 -4.68 13.76
N GLN A 495 -7.12 -3.92 12.66
CA GLN A 495 -8.00 -4.09 11.50
C GLN A 495 -7.41 -5.11 10.54
N ASN A 496 -7.12 -6.30 11.06
CA ASN A 496 -6.36 -7.32 10.36
C ASN A 496 -7.20 -8.39 9.65
N LYS A 497 -8.50 -8.20 9.49
CA LYS A 497 -9.37 -9.18 8.83
C LYS A 497 -10.23 -8.48 7.81
N SER A 498 -10.54 -9.17 6.72
CA SER A 498 -11.58 -8.74 5.80
C SER A 498 -12.86 -8.37 6.58
N PRO A 499 -13.57 -7.29 6.19
CA PRO A 499 -13.38 -6.55 4.94
C PRO A 499 -12.53 -5.27 5.01
N TYR A 500 -11.86 -4.99 6.15
CA TYR A 500 -11.18 -3.69 6.35
C TYR A 500 -10.02 -3.48 5.37
N PRO A 501 -10.00 -2.34 4.62
CA PRO A 501 -8.80 -1.93 3.91
C PRO A 501 -7.71 -1.56 4.91
N ASN A 502 -6.45 -1.86 4.58
CA ASN A 502 -5.31 -1.57 5.44
C ASN A 502 -4.02 -1.44 4.62
N PHE A 503 -2.93 -1.06 5.29
CA PHE A 503 -1.65 -0.76 4.65
C PHE A 503 -0.62 -1.88 4.85
N PHE A 504 -1.01 -3.15 4.96
CA PHE A 504 -0.05 -4.25 5.05
C PHE A 504 0.59 -4.54 3.69
N ILE A 505 1.82 -5.05 3.70
CA ILE A 505 2.54 -5.32 2.45
C ILE A 505 1.72 -6.30 1.60
N GLU A 506 1.19 -7.39 2.15
CA GLU A 506 0.53 -8.44 1.36
C GLU A 506 -0.87 -8.06 0.84
N TYR A 507 -1.38 -6.89 1.23
CA TYR A 507 -2.71 -6.43 0.82
C TYR A 507 -2.68 -5.93 -0.63
N PRO A 508 -3.82 -6.00 -1.34
CA PRO A 508 -3.95 -5.40 -2.66
C PRO A 508 -3.59 -3.90 -2.64
N ALA A 509 -3.05 -3.38 -3.75
CA ALA A 509 -2.66 -1.97 -3.84
C ALA A 509 -3.86 -1.00 -3.88
N ILE A 510 -5.09 -1.50 -4.04
CA ILE A 510 -6.32 -0.68 -3.90
C ILE A 510 -6.61 -0.29 -2.45
N ASP A 511 -6.25 -1.11 -1.46
CA ASP A 511 -6.58 -0.89 -0.05
C ASP A 511 -6.05 0.45 0.48
N PRO A 512 -4.77 0.83 0.22
CA PRO A 512 -4.25 2.10 0.66
C PRO A 512 -4.89 3.32 -0.02
N ARG A 513 -5.51 3.14 -1.20
CA ARG A 513 -6.19 4.20 -1.95
C ARG A 513 -7.66 4.36 -1.53
N ILE A 514 -8.39 3.25 -1.45
CA ILE A 514 -9.85 3.23 -1.25
C ILE A 514 -10.28 3.70 0.14
N ILE A 515 -9.40 3.60 1.15
CA ILE A 515 -9.72 4.06 2.51
C ILE A 515 -10.04 5.57 2.57
N PHE A 516 -9.47 6.35 1.66
CA PHE A 516 -9.72 7.79 1.57
C PHE A 516 -11.07 8.11 0.89
N TRP A 517 -11.60 7.18 0.09
CA TRP A 517 -12.96 7.27 -0.42
C TRP A 517 -13.97 7.04 0.71
N GLN A 518 -13.67 6.13 1.65
CA GLN A 518 -14.43 5.99 2.89
C GLN A 518 -14.34 7.29 3.72
N CYS A 519 -13.17 7.92 3.82
CA CYS A 519 -13.03 9.21 4.48
C CYS A 519 -13.98 10.25 3.88
N SER A 520 -14.07 10.31 2.54
CA SER A 520 -15.00 11.21 1.86
C SER A 520 -16.45 10.83 2.17
N LYS A 521 -16.85 9.57 2.00
CA LYS A 521 -18.25 9.13 2.22
C LYS A 521 -18.76 9.48 3.62
N TYR A 522 -17.91 9.29 4.63
CA TYR A 522 -18.26 9.46 6.04
C TYR A 522 -17.88 10.84 6.61
N ASN A 523 -17.43 11.78 5.75
CA ASN A 523 -17.03 13.13 6.13
C ASN A 523 -16.02 13.16 7.28
N ILE A 524 -15.00 12.30 7.19
CA ILE A 524 -13.90 12.24 8.15
C ILE A 524 -12.99 13.46 7.96
N ASP A 525 -12.65 14.13 9.06
CA ASP A 525 -11.87 15.36 9.08
C ASP A 525 -10.35 15.10 8.96
N GLY A 526 -9.89 13.90 9.31
CA GLY A 526 -8.48 13.55 9.20
C GLY A 526 -8.16 12.07 9.40
N PHE A 527 -6.92 11.72 9.07
CA PHE A 527 -6.41 10.35 9.08
C PHE A 527 -5.10 10.27 9.85
N LEU A 528 -5.03 9.36 10.82
CA LEU A 528 -3.82 9.08 11.58
C LEU A 528 -3.22 7.75 11.15
N TYR A 529 -1.89 7.69 11.08
CA TYR A 529 -1.14 6.44 10.99
C TYR A 529 0.06 6.49 11.93
N TYR A 530 0.16 5.50 12.81
CA TYR A 530 1.01 5.60 13.99
C TYR A 530 2.51 5.62 13.68
N MET A 531 2.95 5.19 12.48
CA MET A 531 4.35 5.21 12.10
C MET A 531 4.61 5.07 10.59
N LEU A 532 5.62 5.78 10.07
CA LEU A 532 6.12 5.68 8.68
C LEU A 532 7.32 4.74 8.54
N ASN A 533 8.18 4.64 9.56
CA ASN A 533 9.53 4.09 9.46
C ASN A 533 9.90 3.12 10.59
N ARG A 534 9.00 2.22 10.98
CA ARG A 534 9.26 1.17 11.99
C ARG A 534 10.17 0.06 11.46
N TRP A 535 11.43 0.37 11.19
CA TRP A 535 12.43 -0.53 10.60
C TRP A 535 13.04 -1.55 11.57
N PHE A 536 12.47 -1.69 12.77
CA PHE A 536 13.01 -2.44 13.90
C PHE A 536 13.53 -3.85 13.55
N PHE A 537 12.79 -4.64 12.77
CA PHE A 537 13.17 -6.02 12.42
C PHE A 537 14.17 -6.15 11.25
N ASN A 538 14.53 -5.03 10.62
CA ASN A 538 15.59 -4.94 9.61
C ASN A 538 16.78 -4.13 10.13
N ASP A 539 16.86 -3.96 11.44
CA ASP A 539 17.91 -3.26 12.14
C ASP A 539 18.34 -4.03 13.40
N ASN A 540 19.46 -3.66 13.99
CA ASN A 540 20.00 -4.30 15.19
C ASN A 540 19.50 -3.60 16.48
N PHE A 541 18.19 -3.34 16.58
CA PHE A 541 17.61 -2.49 17.63
C PHE A 541 17.60 -3.16 19.03
N SER A 542 17.58 -4.50 19.09
CA SER A 542 17.83 -5.32 20.29
C SER A 542 18.01 -6.79 19.86
N GLU A 543 17.98 -7.74 20.80
CA GLU A 543 18.19 -9.21 20.74
C GLU A 543 17.40 -9.99 19.66
N LEU A 544 17.41 -9.54 18.40
CA LEU A 544 16.82 -10.25 17.28
C LEU A 544 17.62 -11.51 16.97
N THR A 545 16.87 -12.56 16.64
CA THR A 545 17.40 -13.87 16.29
C THR A 545 17.20 -14.16 14.81
N ASN A 546 17.84 -15.22 14.31
CA ASN A 546 17.63 -15.71 12.94
C ASN A 546 16.18 -16.13 12.65
N LYS A 547 15.33 -16.33 13.68
CA LYS A 547 13.88 -16.56 13.52
C LYS A 547 13.13 -15.28 13.17
N ASP A 548 13.61 -14.13 13.64
CA ASP A 548 12.99 -12.83 13.38
C ASP A 548 13.42 -12.28 12.03
N ASN A 549 14.69 -12.47 11.68
CA ASN A 549 15.25 -12.09 10.38
C ASN A 549 16.41 -13.03 10.03
N PRO A 550 16.34 -13.80 8.92
CA PRO A 550 17.40 -14.74 8.53
C PRO A 550 18.72 -14.06 8.12
N TYR A 551 18.73 -12.72 8.00
CA TYR A 551 19.90 -11.93 7.66
C TYR A 551 20.49 -11.18 8.86
N ILE A 552 20.11 -11.52 10.10
CA ILE A 552 20.52 -10.74 11.28
C ILE A 552 22.04 -10.74 11.50
N ASP A 553 22.74 -11.82 11.13
CA ASP A 553 24.19 -11.90 11.26
C ASP A 553 24.90 -10.94 10.30
N GLN A 554 24.38 -10.75 9.09
CA GLN A 554 24.85 -9.74 8.14
C GLN A 554 24.50 -8.33 8.62
N ILE A 555 23.30 -8.12 9.18
CA ILE A 555 22.89 -6.84 9.79
C ILE A 555 23.82 -6.46 10.94
N LYS A 556 24.20 -7.40 11.81
CA LYS A 556 25.16 -7.16 12.90
C LYS A 556 26.54 -6.76 12.38
N LYS A 557 26.96 -7.33 11.24
CA LYS A 557 28.20 -6.94 10.52
C LYS A 557 28.10 -5.59 9.79
N GLY A 558 26.93 -4.95 9.81
CA GLY A 558 26.72 -3.62 9.20
C GLY A 558 26.20 -3.65 7.77
N VAL A 559 25.93 -4.83 7.19
CA VAL A 559 25.27 -4.93 5.88
C VAL A 559 23.83 -4.47 6.02
N ARG A 560 23.33 -3.73 5.04
CA ARG A 560 21.99 -3.13 5.06
C ARG A 560 21.30 -3.37 3.74
N TRP A 561 19.98 -3.24 3.74
CA TRP A 561 19.23 -3.14 2.50
C TRP A 561 19.75 -1.95 1.68
N PRO A 562 19.85 -2.06 0.34
CA PRO A 562 19.41 -3.15 -0.52
C PRO A 562 20.43 -4.28 -0.77
N ASP A 563 21.59 -4.28 -0.10
CA ASP A 563 22.63 -5.32 -0.33
C ASP A 563 22.23 -6.69 0.27
N ILE A 564 21.29 -6.69 1.20
CA ILE A 564 20.55 -7.88 1.66
C ILE A 564 19.05 -7.65 1.49
N PRO A 565 18.24 -8.71 1.36
CA PRO A 565 16.80 -8.56 1.21
C PRO A 565 16.13 -7.86 2.38
N TRP A 566 15.05 -7.14 2.06
CA TRP A 566 14.15 -6.60 3.06
C TRP A 566 13.20 -7.69 3.56
N ILE A 567 13.11 -7.86 4.88
CA ILE A 567 12.10 -8.72 5.52
C ILE A 567 10.89 -7.86 5.90
N GLY A 568 9.69 -8.24 5.47
CA GLY A 568 8.46 -7.48 5.67
C GLY A 568 8.04 -7.31 7.13
N HIS A 569 8.62 -8.08 8.06
CA HIS A 569 8.34 -8.00 9.48
C HIS A 569 8.51 -6.56 9.98
N SER A 570 7.45 -6.01 10.57
CA SER A 570 7.49 -4.67 11.14
C SER A 570 6.83 -4.59 12.50
N TYR A 571 5.78 -5.38 12.80
CA TYR A 571 5.12 -5.40 14.10
C TYR A 571 4.63 -6.80 14.51
N ARG A 572 4.63 -7.08 15.81
CA ARG A 572 3.95 -8.23 16.47
C ARG A 572 3.63 -7.85 17.91
N VAL A 573 2.56 -8.41 18.48
CA VAL A 573 2.14 -8.06 19.86
C VAL A 573 3.03 -8.72 20.89
N GLN A 574 3.38 -10.00 20.70
CA GLN A 574 4.21 -10.76 21.63
C GLN A 574 5.32 -11.52 20.90
N VAL A 575 6.43 -11.77 21.60
CA VAL A 575 7.52 -12.60 21.09
C VAL A 575 6.98 -14.00 20.76
N GLY A 576 7.38 -14.54 19.60
CA GLY A 576 6.91 -15.85 19.12
C GLY A 576 5.56 -15.82 18.38
N GLN A 577 4.90 -14.66 18.30
CA GLN A 577 3.73 -14.51 17.43
C GLN A 577 4.11 -14.17 15.98
N ARG A 578 3.16 -14.46 15.10
CA ARG A 578 3.12 -14.03 13.71
C ARG A 578 3.20 -12.51 13.56
N PHE A 579 3.66 -12.06 12.41
CA PHE A 579 3.93 -10.66 12.12
C PHE A 579 2.80 -9.99 11.33
N PHE A 580 2.66 -8.70 11.59
CA PHE A 580 1.90 -7.76 10.78
C PHE A 580 2.89 -7.06 9.85
N ASN A 581 3.05 -7.60 8.63
CA ASN A 581 4.08 -7.14 7.70
C ASN A 581 3.77 -5.75 7.14
N GLY A 582 4.72 -4.82 7.29
CA GLY A 582 4.58 -3.43 6.88
C GLY A 582 3.73 -2.53 7.78
N ASP A 583 3.13 -3.05 8.85
CA ASP A 583 2.45 -2.22 9.85
C ASP A 583 3.43 -1.26 10.53
N GLY A 584 3.17 0.04 10.45
CA GLY A 584 4.06 1.10 10.91
C GLY A 584 5.24 1.39 9.97
N GLN A 585 5.21 0.89 8.74
CA GLN A 585 6.28 1.06 7.75
C GLN A 585 5.72 1.32 6.35
N LEU A 586 5.83 2.56 5.87
CA LEU A 586 5.44 2.98 4.52
C LEU A 586 6.62 3.50 3.70
N ILE A 587 7.78 3.70 4.34
CA ILE A 587 9.02 4.12 3.69
C ILE A 587 10.16 3.16 4.03
N TYR A 588 11.16 3.11 3.17
CA TYR A 588 12.35 2.27 3.29
C TYR A 588 13.61 3.12 3.48
N PRO A 589 14.64 2.60 4.17
CA PRO A 589 15.87 3.32 4.41
C PRO A 589 16.83 3.19 3.21
N GLY A 590 16.77 4.15 2.28
CA GLY A 590 17.66 4.17 1.13
C GLY A 590 19.13 4.38 1.50
N LYS A 591 20.04 3.90 0.63
CA LYS A 591 21.47 4.22 0.74
C LYS A 591 21.67 5.74 0.84
N ASN A 592 22.63 6.17 1.65
CA ASN A 592 22.94 7.58 1.90
C ASN A 592 21.73 8.40 2.40
N MET A 593 20.83 7.78 3.17
CA MET A 593 19.63 8.43 3.70
C MET A 593 18.66 8.93 2.62
N LYS A 594 18.66 8.33 1.43
CA LYS A 594 17.64 8.65 0.42
C LYS A 594 16.26 8.16 0.86
N PHE A 595 15.24 8.97 0.60
CA PHE A 595 13.84 8.61 0.82
C PHE A 595 13.40 7.58 -0.23
N CYS A 596 13.04 6.36 0.21
CA CYS A 596 12.51 5.31 -0.66
C CYS A 596 11.03 5.08 -0.30
N PRO A 597 10.06 5.45 -1.16
CA PRO A 597 8.64 5.23 -0.91
C PRO A 597 8.28 3.74 -1.03
N SER A 598 7.09 3.38 -0.55
CA SER A 598 6.43 2.12 -0.90
C SER A 598 5.39 2.32 -2.00
N ILE A 599 5.02 1.24 -2.69
CA ILE A 599 3.83 1.19 -3.55
C ILE A 599 2.59 1.60 -2.76
N ARG A 600 2.49 1.19 -1.48
CA ARG A 600 1.41 1.59 -0.58
C ARG A 600 1.36 3.11 -0.38
N LEU A 601 2.51 3.77 -0.22
CA LEU A 601 2.59 5.22 -0.05
C LEU A 601 2.18 5.99 -1.31
N ILE A 602 2.51 5.49 -2.50
CA ILE A 602 2.00 6.03 -3.78
C ILE A 602 0.47 5.98 -3.79
N ASN A 603 -0.11 4.81 -3.49
CA ASN A 603 -1.57 4.63 -3.48
C ASN A 603 -2.27 5.43 -2.36
N ILE A 604 -1.60 5.67 -1.23
CA ILE A 604 -2.09 6.59 -0.19
C ILE A 604 -2.19 8.02 -0.72
N ARG A 605 -1.16 8.53 -1.41
CA ARG A 605 -1.19 9.85 -2.02
C ARG A 605 -2.31 9.94 -3.05
N ASP A 606 -2.39 8.99 -3.97
CA ASP A 606 -3.43 8.95 -5.00
C ASP A 606 -4.83 8.95 -4.36
N GLY A 607 -5.02 8.24 -3.23
CA GLY A 607 -6.27 8.23 -2.48
C GLY A 607 -6.60 9.55 -1.78
N ILE A 608 -5.59 10.25 -1.25
CA ILE A 608 -5.77 11.61 -0.68
C ILE A 608 -6.10 12.62 -1.79
N GLU A 609 -5.51 12.49 -2.97
CA GLU A 609 -5.83 13.33 -4.14
C GLU A 609 -7.24 13.03 -4.68
N ASP A 610 -7.69 11.76 -4.65
CA ASP A 610 -9.09 11.39 -4.91
C ASP A 610 -10.05 12.03 -3.88
N TYR A 611 -9.69 12.01 -2.58
CA TYR A 611 -10.47 12.69 -1.54
C TYR A 611 -10.57 14.19 -1.82
N GLU A 612 -9.48 14.84 -2.21
CA GLU A 612 -9.48 16.25 -2.53
C GLU A 612 -10.38 16.57 -3.73
N CYS A 613 -10.33 15.74 -4.78
CA CYS A 613 -11.26 15.82 -5.91
C CYS A 613 -12.72 15.75 -5.45
N PHE A 614 -13.06 14.81 -4.55
CA PHE A 614 -14.41 14.68 -4.00
C PHE A 614 -14.79 15.86 -3.10
N TYR A 615 -13.83 16.40 -2.36
CA TYR A 615 -14.04 17.58 -1.54
C TYR A 615 -14.41 18.80 -2.40
N GLN A 616 -13.68 19.02 -3.50
CA GLN A 616 -13.97 20.09 -4.47
C GLN A 616 -15.38 19.94 -5.08
N LEU A 617 -15.79 18.73 -5.44
CA LEU A 617 -17.16 18.47 -5.91
C LEU A 617 -18.21 18.79 -4.85
N LYS A 618 -17.96 18.46 -3.57
CA LYS A 618 -18.86 18.84 -2.46
C LYS A 618 -18.95 20.35 -2.26
N LEU A 619 -17.86 21.09 -2.46
CA LEU A 619 -17.88 22.56 -2.42
C LEU A 619 -18.71 23.15 -3.55
N LEU A 620 -18.51 22.66 -4.79
CA LEU A 620 -19.31 23.08 -5.95
C LEU A 620 -20.79 22.76 -5.73
N LYS A 621 -21.11 21.58 -5.20
CA LYS A 621 -22.49 21.22 -4.87
C LYS A 621 -23.13 22.24 -3.93
N LYS A 622 -22.47 22.56 -2.80
CA LYS A 622 -22.96 23.57 -1.85
C LYS A 622 -23.13 24.95 -2.51
N SER A 623 -22.25 25.30 -3.45
CA SER A 623 -22.36 26.55 -4.23
C SER A 623 -23.61 26.55 -5.12
N PHE A 624 -23.85 25.47 -5.87
CA PHE A 624 -25.02 25.32 -6.73
C PHE A 624 -26.33 25.29 -5.94
N GLU A 625 -26.39 24.59 -4.81
CA GLU A 625 -27.55 24.58 -3.90
C GLU A 625 -27.88 25.99 -3.42
N LYS A 626 -26.88 26.79 -3.03
CA LYS A 626 -27.06 28.20 -2.64
C LYS A 626 -27.56 29.09 -3.79
N LYS A 627 -27.12 28.82 -5.02
CA LYS A 627 -27.57 29.52 -6.24
C LYS A 627 -28.95 29.04 -6.73
N GLY A 628 -29.52 27.99 -6.14
CA GLY A 628 -30.78 27.38 -6.60
C GLY A 628 -30.63 26.48 -7.85
N ASP A 629 -29.41 26.18 -8.27
CA ASP A 629 -29.12 25.32 -9.42
C ASP A 629 -29.21 23.84 -9.04
N LYS A 630 -30.45 23.34 -9.01
CA LYS A 630 -30.74 21.94 -8.65
C LYS A 630 -30.13 20.94 -9.64
N LYS A 631 -30.03 21.30 -10.92
CA LYS A 631 -29.55 20.38 -11.98
C LYS A 631 -28.08 20.00 -11.76
N ASN A 632 -27.22 21.00 -11.55
CA ASN A 632 -25.79 20.73 -11.34
C ASN A 632 -25.51 20.12 -9.96
N ALA A 633 -26.30 20.46 -8.94
CA ALA A 633 -26.23 19.79 -7.64
C ALA A 633 -26.61 18.30 -7.73
N GLU A 634 -27.68 17.97 -8.45
CA GLU A 634 -28.14 16.58 -8.67
C GLU A 634 -27.14 15.75 -9.49
N LEU A 635 -26.48 16.36 -10.48
CA LEU A 635 -25.40 15.70 -11.23
C LEU A 635 -24.28 15.22 -10.30
N ILE A 636 -23.90 16.04 -9.31
CA ILE A 636 -22.87 15.68 -8.31
C ILE A 636 -23.39 14.59 -7.36
N ASP A 637 -24.67 14.62 -6.96
CA ASP A 637 -25.27 13.56 -6.13
C ASP A 637 -25.30 12.21 -6.85
N ASN A 638 -25.61 12.19 -8.15
CA ASN A 638 -25.57 10.99 -8.97
C ASN A 638 -24.15 10.41 -9.06
N PHE A 639 -23.15 11.28 -9.25
CA PHE A 639 -21.74 10.87 -9.21
C PHE A 639 -21.39 10.22 -7.87
N PHE A 640 -21.73 10.85 -6.74
CA PHE A 640 -21.42 10.27 -5.42
C PHE A 640 -22.17 8.97 -5.16
N THR A 641 -23.38 8.82 -5.65
CA THR A 641 -24.14 7.56 -5.56
C THR A 641 -23.37 6.43 -6.25
N LYS A 642 -22.83 6.67 -7.44
CA LYS A 642 -21.97 5.71 -8.15
C LYS A 642 -20.65 5.48 -7.40
N ALA A 643 -19.92 6.54 -7.06
CA ALA A 643 -18.61 6.46 -6.40
C ALA A 643 -18.65 5.70 -5.07
N TYR A 644 -19.68 5.94 -4.26
CA TYR A 644 -19.82 5.33 -2.95
C TYR A 644 -20.38 3.91 -2.96
N ASN A 645 -20.71 3.35 -4.13
CA ASN A 645 -20.98 1.92 -4.30
C ASN A 645 -19.69 1.08 -4.21
N LEU A 646 -18.52 1.66 -4.48
CA LEU A 646 -17.22 1.00 -4.25
C LEU A 646 -16.89 0.87 -2.76
N VAL A 647 -17.49 1.71 -1.91
CA VAL A 647 -17.28 1.74 -0.45
C VAL A 647 -18.61 1.61 0.29
N PRO A 648 -19.31 0.46 0.20
CA PRO A 648 -20.67 0.29 0.72
C PRO A 648 -20.76 0.57 2.22
N SER A 649 -19.69 0.32 3.00
CA SER A 649 -19.63 0.65 4.42
C SER A 649 -18.28 1.22 4.85
N TYR A 650 -18.17 1.66 6.11
CA TYR A 650 -16.92 2.11 6.73
C TYR A 650 -15.86 1.01 6.88
N LYS A 651 -16.25 -0.26 6.70
CA LYS A 651 -15.37 -1.41 6.81
C LYS A 651 -15.20 -2.20 5.52
N ASP A 652 -16.04 -1.99 4.52
CA ASP A 652 -16.14 -2.85 3.33
C ASP A 652 -15.99 -2.04 2.05
N TYR A 653 -15.40 -2.67 1.04
CA TYR A 653 -15.12 -2.10 -0.27
C TYR A 653 -15.13 -3.16 -1.36
N LYS A 654 -15.39 -2.75 -2.60
CA LYS A 654 -15.22 -3.61 -3.77
C LYS A 654 -13.76 -3.55 -4.23
N ASN A 655 -13.11 -4.71 -4.31
CA ASN A 655 -11.76 -4.82 -4.88
C ASN A 655 -11.84 -4.79 -6.42
N ASP A 656 -12.13 -3.62 -6.98
CA ASP A 656 -12.27 -3.37 -8.41
C ASP A 656 -11.46 -2.12 -8.81
N PRO A 657 -10.17 -2.29 -9.13
CA PRO A 657 -9.30 -1.18 -9.54
C PRO A 657 -9.75 -0.49 -10.83
N GLU A 658 -10.38 -1.22 -11.76
CA GLU A 658 -10.84 -0.66 -13.04
C GLU A 658 -12.05 0.27 -12.82
N GLU A 659 -13.04 -0.19 -12.04
CA GLU A 659 -14.21 0.64 -11.66
C GLU A 659 -13.74 1.90 -10.91
N LEU A 660 -12.74 1.78 -10.02
CA LEU A 660 -12.14 2.91 -9.31
C LEU A 660 -11.56 3.95 -10.27
N LEU A 661 -10.71 3.52 -11.22
CA LEU A 661 -10.05 4.42 -12.17
C LEU A 661 -11.06 5.11 -13.10
N GLU A 662 -12.11 4.41 -13.53
CA GLU A 662 -13.17 5.01 -14.36
C GLU A 662 -14.00 6.04 -13.59
N ILE A 663 -14.34 5.80 -12.32
CA ILE A 663 -14.99 6.81 -11.48
C ILE A 663 -14.07 8.01 -11.26
N ARG A 664 -12.77 7.78 -11.05
CA ARG A 664 -11.81 8.87 -10.88
C ARG A 664 -11.69 9.75 -12.12
N LYS A 665 -11.72 9.14 -13.30
CA LYS A 665 -11.78 9.82 -14.60
C LYS A 665 -13.06 10.64 -14.75
N GLU A 666 -14.22 10.08 -14.40
CA GLU A 666 -15.50 10.78 -14.41
C GLU A 666 -15.48 12.02 -13.51
N ALA A 667 -14.92 11.90 -12.30
CA ALA A 667 -14.74 13.02 -11.38
C ALA A 667 -13.92 14.17 -12.01
N GLY A 668 -12.89 13.80 -12.78
CA GLY A 668 -12.09 14.70 -13.59
C GLY A 668 -12.89 15.53 -14.59
N PHE A 669 -13.70 14.86 -15.41
CA PHE A 669 -14.57 15.53 -16.37
C PHE A 669 -15.62 16.42 -15.70
N LEU A 670 -16.19 15.96 -14.58
CA LEU A 670 -17.15 16.74 -13.80
C LEU A 670 -16.54 18.02 -13.23
N LEU A 671 -15.37 17.95 -12.59
CA LEU A 671 -14.69 19.14 -12.07
C LEU A 671 -14.29 20.11 -13.18
N GLN A 672 -13.79 19.62 -14.30
CA GLN A 672 -13.45 20.48 -15.45
C GLN A 672 -14.68 21.20 -16.01
N TYR A 673 -15.84 20.53 -16.07
CA TYR A 673 -17.07 21.10 -16.59
C TYR A 673 -17.71 22.07 -15.59
N LEU A 674 -17.95 21.61 -14.37
CA LEU A 674 -18.68 22.34 -13.34
C LEU A 674 -17.85 23.46 -12.70
N GLY A 675 -16.52 23.31 -12.62
CA GLY A 675 -15.63 24.33 -12.06
C GLY A 675 -15.57 25.63 -12.88
N LYS A 676 -16.17 25.64 -14.08
CA LYS A 676 -16.27 26.83 -14.96
C LYS A 676 -17.57 27.62 -14.78
N LEU A 677 -18.55 27.07 -14.04
CA LEU A 677 -19.89 27.63 -13.78
C LEU A 677 -19.96 28.26 -12.37
#